data_AF-A0A661P1X0-F1
#
_entry.id   AF-A0A661P1X0-F1
#
_cell.length_a   1.000
_cell.length_b   1.000
_cell.length_c   1.000
_cell.angle_alpha   90.00
_cell.angle_beta   90.00
_cell.angle_gamma   90.00
#
_symmetry.space_group_name_H-M   'P 1'
#
loop_
_entity.id
_entity.type
_entity.pdbx_description
1 polymer ?
#
loop_
_entity_poly.entity_id
_entity_poly.type
_entity_poly.pdbx_seq_one_letter_code
_entity_poly.pdbx_strand_id
1 'polypeptide(L)'
;MPRNGPAFSLLVLAAGWLLASPAARADEPRAVATFHSIGLYWSPEGGGGDRPVHIRYRETGTDLWFTGLDMRYNPIDGTDQDLADYRGSLVHLRPGAEYRIELSLEGGTEIATLNASTWPEDFPVARTIPVSSSTSTLAVTESGTPDGYLLYDGAGAVIDVAGGEDYDVTVDASHVIIRGLILRGARRDGIRIFGGHDIVIEDCDISGWGRLDFDGDFGQNMDAAVFCSEETVVRVVVQRCLIHHPRHDSNSWAEYNCHSEGSCTNHPAGPQAIVFYNSAGNHVFRYNRVWSDADHYYNDIFGGGSNGSFVGFPGPDSDIYGNDLANCWDDGIETEGGCRNVRVWANHVDNTYLAYANAPVSIGPWYFWRNVSGRCYSPDDSQYGSYGPFIKMGYAGSVDWMTGHMYVFHNTVWNIDDAGCSGIGGSGRYIKHCVTRNNVLHVRSTAPRSIAVRSENVDNDFDYDLYSAEVPGGSEPHGLAEVPDYVPGAGYRPDSSSGDFQLREGSPGHDAAEPLPDFADYFLGDAPDLGAQETGSDPLVFGLEAGRPPVITGGDPPAAVVGEHYSHALEATGGRMPLRWTLIAGTLPPGLELAPEGTISGTAEQVGVFSFSVYARNADSLLDRADLDMTVLPAGPEEDGGAVDDDGGAVDDDGGVVDGDGDGELEDGGDESGDVEGMPGTVSKVVGCGCAGAGGRGGLAGWPSWLLPLVMFKRRRSSSCSG
;
A
#
# COMPACT_ATOMS: atom_id res chain seq x y z
N MET A 1 -22.69 -16.30 67.23
CA MET A 1 -21.52 -17.18 66.96
C MET A 1 -21.68 -17.76 65.56
N PRO A 2 -20.58 -18.01 64.84
CA PRO A 2 -20.11 -17.32 63.60
C PRO A 2 -20.70 -17.96 62.30
N ARG A 3 -20.57 -17.41 61.08
CA ARG A 3 -19.34 -17.12 60.32
C ARG A 3 -19.58 -16.10 59.19
N ASN A 4 -18.66 -15.13 59.11
CA ASN A 4 -18.39 -14.30 57.93
C ASN A 4 -17.52 -15.08 56.93
N GLY A 5 -17.80 -14.92 55.65
CA GLY A 5 -16.90 -15.18 54.53
C GLY A 5 -17.15 -14.10 53.46
N PRO A 6 -16.11 -13.57 52.78
CA PRO A 6 -16.29 -12.48 51.83
C PRO A 6 -16.85 -13.04 50.51
N ALA A 7 -17.88 -12.40 49.97
CA ALA A 7 -18.32 -12.62 48.60
C ALA A 7 -17.30 -11.95 47.67
N PHE A 8 -16.57 -12.76 46.90
CA PHE A 8 -15.85 -12.29 45.72
C PHE A 8 -16.88 -11.93 44.66
N SER A 9 -16.99 -10.65 44.30
CA SER A 9 -17.66 -10.22 43.08
C SER A 9 -16.80 -10.64 41.90
N LEU A 10 -17.20 -11.72 41.23
CA LEU A 10 -16.68 -12.09 39.92
C LEU A 10 -17.25 -11.08 38.92
N LEU A 11 -16.42 -10.14 38.46
CA LEU A 11 -16.74 -9.31 37.29
C LEU A 11 -16.56 -10.22 36.07
N VAL A 12 -17.64 -10.89 35.65
CA VAL A 12 -17.67 -11.60 34.37
C VAL A 12 -17.86 -10.52 33.29
N LEU A 13 -16.77 -10.11 32.65
CA LEU A 13 -16.82 -9.51 31.32
C LEU A 13 -17.31 -10.61 30.37
N ALA A 14 -18.62 -10.69 30.22
CA ALA A 14 -19.22 -11.50 29.18
C ALA A 14 -18.97 -10.76 27.85
N ALA A 15 -17.93 -11.19 27.12
CA ALA A 15 -17.87 -11.00 25.68
C ALA A 15 -18.99 -11.84 25.05
N GLY A 16 -20.20 -11.29 25.08
CA GLY A 16 -21.37 -11.88 24.45
C GLY A 16 -21.26 -11.69 22.95
N TRP A 17 -20.84 -12.74 22.25
CA TRP A 17 -21.16 -12.92 20.84
C TRP A 17 -22.68 -13.09 20.75
N LEU A 18 -23.38 -11.98 20.57
CA LEU A 18 -24.73 -12.02 20.01
C LEU A 18 -24.55 -12.45 18.56
N LEU A 19 -25.09 -13.62 18.21
CA LEU A 19 -25.63 -13.81 16.86
C LEU A 19 -26.66 -12.71 16.66
N ALA A 20 -26.25 -11.63 15.99
CA ALA A 20 -27.09 -10.49 15.74
C ALA A 20 -28.33 -10.98 14.98
N SER A 21 -29.50 -10.56 15.45
CA SER A 21 -30.66 -10.43 14.56
C SER A 21 -30.25 -9.59 13.34
N PRO A 22 -30.88 -9.73 12.15
CA PRO A 22 -30.51 -8.92 10.99
C PRO A 22 -30.38 -7.46 11.45
N ALA A 23 -29.18 -6.91 11.34
CA ALA A 23 -28.85 -5.64 11.96
C ALA A 23 -29.89 -4.62 11.51
N ALA A 24 -30.52 -3.91 12.46
CA ALA A 24 -31.24 -2.72 12.09
C ALA A 24 -30.26 -1.81 11.32
N ARG A 25 -30.74 -1.12 10.27
CA ARG A 25 -29.95 -0.11 9.54
C ARG A 25 -29.28 0.81 10.57
N ALA A 26 -28.04 1.22 10.31
CA ALA A 26 -27.20 1.88 11.29
C ALA A 26 -27.67 3.32 11.60
N ASP A 27 -28.73 3.46 12.40
CA ASP A 27 -29.24 4.75 12.88
C ASP A 27 -28.14 5.57 13.58
N GLU A 28 -27.28 4.88 14.34
CA GLU A 28 -26.03 5.42 14.89
C GLU A 28 -24.85 5.14 13.95
N PRO A 29 -23.91 6.09 13.80
CA PRO A 29 -22.77 5.91 12.90
C PRO A 29 -21.84 4.79 13.38
N ARG A 30 -21.30 4.01 12.44
CA ARG A 30 -20.37 2.90 12.70
C ARG A 30 -19.11 3.01 11.84
N ALA A 31 -17.99 2.59 12.41
CA ALA A 31 -16.70 2.47 11.75
C ALA A 31 -16.16 1.03 11.77
N VAL A 32 -15.48 0.62 10.69
CA VAL A 32 -14.71 -0.63 10.60
C VAL A 32 -13.34 -0.31 10.01
N ALA A 33 -12.29 -0.50 10.82
CA ALA A 33 -10.94 -0.09 10.46
C ALA A 33 -10.06 -1.24 9.96
N THR A 34 -9.06 -0.88 9.16
CA THR A 34 -7.84 -1.63 8.82
C THR A 34 -6.61 -0.81 9.26
N PHE A 35 -5.41 -1.06 8.73
CA PHE A 35 -4.19 -0.29 9.06
C PHE A 35 -4.25 1.17 8.63
N HIS A 36 -4.74 1.44 7.40
CA HIS A 36 -4.67 2.76 6.79
C HIS A 36 -6.03 3.32 6.42
N SER A 37 -7.11 2.62 6.75
CA SER A 37 -8.46 3.00 6.32
C SER A 37 -9.52 2.70 7.36
N ILE A 38 -10.61 3.45 7.30
CA ILE A 38 -11.78 3.27 8.13
C ILE A 38 -13.03 3.33 7.24
N GLY A 39 -13.70 2.19 7.07
CA GLY A 39 -15.03 2.11 6.46
C GLY A 39 -16.09 2.68 7.38
N LEU A 40 -16.98 3.51 6.85
CA LEU A 40 -18.01 4.26 7.56
C LEU A 40 -19.40 3.88 7.08
N TYR A 41 -20.35 3.91 8.02
CA TYR A 41 -21.73 3.51 7.83
C TYR A 41 -22.65 4.42 8.64
N TRP A 42 -23.72 4.94 8.03
CA TRP A 42 -24.72 5.73 8.75
C TRP A 42 -26.07 5.79 8.01
N SER A 43 -27.16 5.81 8.78
CA SER A 43 -28.54 5.94 8.30
C SER A 43 -29.24 7.09 9.04
N PRO A 44 -28.89 8.37 8.74
CA PRO A 44 -29.50 9.52 9.39
C PRO A 44 -30.98 9.67 9.08
N GLU A 45 -31.74 10.27 10.00
CA GLU A 45 -33.11 10.69 9.74
C GLU A 45 -33.14 11.71 8.57
N GLY A 46 -34.00 11.43 7.59
CA GLY A 46 -34.17 12.31 6.43
C GLY A 46 -33.09 12.17 5.34
N GLY A 47 -32.26 11.12 5.38
CA GLY A 47 -31.33 10.77 4.30
C GLY A 47 -32.01 10.60 2.93
N GLY A 48 -31.25 10.83 1.86
CA GLY A 48 -31.69 10.72 0.47
C GLY A 48 -30.56 10.94 -0.55
N GLY A 49 -30.80 10.51 -1.80
CA GLY A 49 -29.84 10.54 -2.90
C GLY A 49 -29.26 11.91 -3.27
N ASP A 50 -29.98 12.99 -2.94
CA ASP A 50 -29.60 14.38 -3.20
C ASP A 50 -28.90 15.05 -2.01
N ARG A 51 -28.67 14.32 -0.92
CA ARG A 51 -28.10 14.84 0.32
C ARG A 51 -26.90 13.98 0.72
N PRO A 52 -25.68 14.30 0.29
CA PRO A 52 -24.49 13.58 0.75
C PRO A 52 -24.30 13.70 2.26
N VAL A 53 -23.51 12.79 2.84
CA VAL A 53 -23.00 12.94 4.20
C VAL A 53 -21.56 13.41 4.11
N HIS A 54 -21.30 14.62 4.60
CA HIS A 54 -19.97 15.19 4.67
C HIS A 54 -19.18 14.60 5.82
N ILE A 55 -17.89 14.39 5.59
CA ILE A 55 -16.97 13.81 6.57
C ILE A 55 -15.90 14.83 6.90
N ARG A 56 -15.66 15.02 8.20
CA ARG A 56 -14.39 15.59 8.68
C ARG A 56 -13.81 14.72 9.78
N TYR A 57 -12.49 14.64 9.84
CA TYR A 57 -11.80 13.81 10.81
C TYR A 57 -10.53 14.47 11.30
N ARG A 58 -10.06 14.04 12.47
CA ARG A 58 -8.74 14.40 12.99
C ARG A 58 -8.21 13.29 13.87
N GLU A 59 -6.89 13.16 13.93
CA GLU A 59 -6.27 12.24 14.87
C GLU A 59 -6.46 12.76 16.31
N THR A 60 -6.77 11.88 17.26
CA THR A 60 -6.94 12.25 18.67
C THR A 60 -5.67 12.94 19.19
N GLY A 61 -5.87 14.03 19.94
CA GLY A 61 -4.78 14.85 20.45
C GLY A 61 -4.21 15.84 19.44
N THR A 62 -4.83 15.99 18.27
CA THR A 62 -4.49 17.03 17.28
C THR A 62 -5.61 18.07 17.13
N ASP A 63 -5.27 19.23 16.56
CA ASP A 63 -6.22 20.32 16.32
C ASP A 63 -6.66 20.41 14.86
N LEU A 64 -5.83 19.92 13.94
CA LEU A 64 -6.06 19.97 12.50
C LEU A 64 -7.16 18.99 12.06
N TRP A 65 -8.21 19.55 11.46
CA TRP A 65 -9.27 18.77 10.83
C TRP A 65 -8.99 18.59 9.34
N PHE A 66 -9.16 17.36 8.88
CA PHE A 66 -9.14 16.96 7.48
C PHE A 66 -10.58 16.72 7.00
N THR A 67 -10.79 16.87 5.70
CA THR A 67 -12.05 16.53 5.02
C THR A 67 -11.88 15.17 4.36
N GLY A 68 -12.85 14.27 4.54
CA GLY A 68 -12.91 13.00 3.82
C GLY A 68 -13.87 13.07 2.64
N LEU A 69 -13.78 12.13 1.71
CA LEU A 69 -14.73 12.05 0.61
C LEU A 69 -16.16 11.80 1.11
N ASP A 70 -17.14 12.54 0.58
CA ASP A 70 -18.54 12.43 0.97
C ASP A 70 -19.08 10.99 0.85
N MET A 71 -19.88 10.56 1.83
CA MET A 71 -20.62 9.31 1.74
C MET A 71 -21.87 9.52 0.87
N ARG A 72 -22.14 8.57 -0.04
CA ARG A 72 -23.33 8.61 -0.90
C ARG A 72 -24.43 7.69 -0.39
N TYR A 73 -25.67 8.13 -0.58
CA TYR A 73 -26.86 7.36 -0.30
C TYR A 73 -27.02 6.26 -1.35
N ASN A 74 -27.01 5.00 -0.92
CA ASN A 74 -27.23 3.87 -1.80
C ASN A 74 -27.77 2.63 -1.05
N PRO A 75 -29.01 2.67 -0.54
CA PRO A 75 -29.61 1.50 0.07
C PRO A 75 -29.89 0.41 -0.95
N ILE A 76 -29.59 -0.84 -0.60
CA ILE A 76 -29.78 -2.02 -1.43
C ILE A 76 -30.86 -2.90 -0.78
N ASP A 77 -32.02 -2.98 -1.42
CA ASP A 77 -33.16 -3.75 -0.92
C ASP A 77 -32.95 -5.27 -1.10
N GLY A 78 -33.60 -6.06 -0.24
CA GLY A 78 -33.67 -7.51 -0.40
C GLY A 78 -32.44 -8.30 0.07
N THR A 79 -31.54 -7.66 0.83
CA THR A 79 -30.36 -8.29 1.43
C THR A 79 -30.14 -7.84 2.86
N ASP A 80 -29.53 -8.69 3.69
CA ASP A 80 -29.05 -8.36 5.03
C ASP A 80 -27.58 -7.90 5.04
N GLN A 81 -26.92 -7.95 3.87
CA GLN A 81 -25.56 -7.46 3.68
C GLN A 81 -25.51 -5.94 3.49
N ASP A 82 -26.64 -5.27 3.28
CA ASP A 82 -26.67 -3.82 3.33
C ASP A 82 -26.90 -3.33 4.76
N LEU A 83 -25.89 -2.67 5.32
CA LEU A 83 -25.84 -2.34 6.74
C LEU A 83 -26.21 -0.88 7.03
N ALA A 84 -26.28 -0.02 6.01
CA ALA A 84 -26.59 1.40 6.17
C ALA A 84 -26.99 2.06 4.84
N ASP A 85 -27.71 3.18 4.94
CA ASP A 85 -28.12 4.00 3.80
C ASP A 85 -26.92 4.65 3.11
N TYR A 86 -26.01 5.16 3.93
CA TYR A 86 -24.77 5.80 3.50
C TYR A 86 -23.59 4.94 3.87
N ARG A 87 -22.65 4.84 2.95
CA ARG A 87 -21.38 4.14 3.11
C ARG A 87 -20.25 4.97 2.49
N GLY A 88 -19.09 4.96 3.12
CA GLY A 88 -17.89 5.66 2.67
C GLY A 88 -16.64 5.14 3.36
N SER A 89 -15.46 5.64 3.01
CA SER A 89 -14.21 5.29 3.70
C SER A 89 -13.30 6.50 3.85
N LEU A 90 -12.60 6.57 4.98
CA LEU A 90 -11.40 7.39 5.13
C LEU A 90 -10.18 6.56 4.76
N VAL A 91 -9.19 7.18 4.09
CA VAL A 91 -7.96 6.52 3.64
C VAL A 91 -6.70 7.31 4.04
N HIS A 92 -5.51 6.72 3.80
CA HIS A 92 -4.19 7.30 4.09
C HIS A 92 -4.00 7.71 5.56
N LEU A 93 -4.62 6.93 6.46
CA LEU A 93 -4.50 7.13 7.90
C LEU A 93 -3.21 6.49 8.43
N ARG A 94 -2.66 7.09 9.49
CA ARG A 94 -1.54 6.52 10.24
C ARG A 94 -2.00 5.28 11.03
N PRO A 95 -1.32 4.12 10.92
CA PRO A 95 -1.63 2.92 11.70
C PRO A 95 -1.50 3.13 13.20
N GLY A 96 -2.27 2.35 13.97
CA GLY A 96 -2.28 2.37 15.45
C GLY A 96 -2.75 3.70 16.06
N ALA A 97 -3.35 4.59 15.26
CA ALA A 97 -3.87 5.87 15.72
C ALA A 97 -5.39 5.85 15.91
N GLU A 98 -5.87 6.64 16.87
CA GLU A 98 -7.29 6.92 17.07
C GLU A 98 -7.68 8.22 16.36
N TYR A 99 -8.85 8.23 15.74
CA TYR A 99 -9.42 9.38 15.05
C TYR A 99 -10.78 9.72 15.62
N ARG A 100 -11.03 11.02 15.78
CA ARG A 100 -12.37 11.57 15.95
C ARG A 100 -12.93 11.91 14.58
N ILE A 101 -14.13 11.41 14.30
CA ILE A 101 -14.81 11.53 13.00
C ILE A 101 -16.15 12.20 13.24
N GLU A 102 -16.49 13.17 12.40
CA GLU A 102 -17.76 13.86 12.40
C GLU A 102 -18.44 13.72 11.04
N LEU A 103 -19.71 13.31 11.09
CA LEU A 103 -20.57 13.09 9.94
C LEU A 103 -21.73 14.10 10.00
N SER A 104 -21.96 14.82 8.91
CA SER A 104 -23.07 15.76 8.81
C SER A 104 -23.83 15.56 7.51
N LEU A 105 -25.14 15.32 7.62
CA LEU A 105 -26.02 15.20 6.46
C LEU A 105 -26.25 16.58 5.82
N GLU A 106 -26.09 16.68 4.51
CA GLU A 106 -26.25 17.92 3.77
C GLU A 106 -27.63 18.57 4.03
N GLY A 107 -27.64 19.88 4.29
CA GLY A 107 -28.84 20.63 4.68
C GLY A 107 -29.44 20.27 6.04
N GLY A 108 -28.81 19.39 6.82
CA GLY A 108 -29.15 19.06 8.20
C GLY A 108 -28.40 19.91 9.23
N THR A 109 -28.84 19.87 10.49
CA THR A 109 -28.13 20.49 11.63
C THR A 109 -27.49 19.46 12.55
N GLU A 110 -27.74 18.17 12.30
CA GLU A 110 -27.19 17.08 13.09
C GLU A 110 -25.75 16.81 12.68
N ILE A 111 -24.89 16.68 13.69
CA ILE A 111 -23.52 16.20 13.53
C ILE A 111 -23.41 14.95 14.40
N ALA A 112 -23.28 13.80 13.75
CA ALA A 112 -22.96 12.57 14.44
C ALA A 112 -21.44 12.48 14.64
N THR A 113 -21.00 12.02 15.81
CA THR A 113 -19.58 11.89 16.14
C THR A 113 -19.28 10.47 16.56
N LEU A 114 -18.17 9.92 16.07
CA LEU A 114 -17.64 8.64 16.51
C LEU A 114 -16.11 8.69 16.61
N ASN A 115 -15.56 7.81 17.44
CA ASN A 115 -14.13 7.55 17.48
C ASN A 115 -13.86 6.18 16.86
N ALA A 116 -12.74 6.06 16.15
CA ALA A 116 -12.29 4.80 15.58
C ALA A 116 -10.77 4.72 15.56
N SER A 117 -10.22 3.52 15.78
CA SER A 117 -8.78 3.28 15.77
C SER A 117 -8.40 2.40 14.59
N THR A 118 -7.44 2.87 13.81
CA THR A 118 -6.72 2.03 12.84
C THR A 118 -5.94 0.92 13.54
N TRP A 119 -5.66 -0.17 12.84
CA TRP A 119 -4.88 -1.27 13.42
C TRP A 119 -3.42 -0.87 13.62
N PRO A 120 -2.78 -1.30 14.72
CA PRO A 120 -1.34 -1.18 14.87
C PRO A 120 -0.64 -2.15 13.92
N GLU A 121 0.53 -1.75 13.40
CA GLU A 121 1.43 -2.61 12.62
C GLU A 121 2.16 -3.64 13.50
N ASP A 122 2.22 -3.41 14.82
CA ASP A 122 2.84 -4.30 15.78
C ASP A 122 1.83 -5.32 16.31
N PHE A 123 2.13 -6.61 16.08
CA PHE A 123 1.35 -7.73 16.60
C PHE A 123 2.06 -8.26 17.87
N PRO A 124 1.50 -8.06 19.08
CA PRO A 124 2.17 -8.44 20.31
C PRO A 124 2.32 -9.95 20.40
N VAL A 125 3.55 -10.47 20.49
CA VAL A 125 3.83 -11.91 20.57
C VAL A 125 3.95 -12.36 22.02
N ALA A 126 3.08 -13.26 22.45
CA ALA A 126 3.17 -13.88 23.78
C ALA A 126 4.09 -15.10 23.80
N ARG A 127 4.15 -15.86 22.71
CA ARG A 127 4.96 -17.06 22.60
C ARG A 127 5.39 -17.33 21.18
N THR A 128 6.68 -17.59 21.01
CA THR A 128 7.26 -18.11 19.77
C THR A 128 7.30 -19.63 19.80
N ILE A 129 6.82 -20.26 18.74
CA ILE A 129 6.84 -21.69 18.45
C ILE A 129 7.80 -21.89 17.28
N PRO A 130 9.05 -22.30 17.52
CA PRO A 130 9.98 -22.59 16.44
C PRO A 130 9.48 -23.75 15.58
N VAL A 131 9.39 -23.54 14.28
CA VAL A 131 9.03 -24.58 13.32
C VAL A 131 10.30 -25.16 12.71
N SER A 132 10.42 -26.48 12.67
CA SER A 132 11.51 -27.17 11.99
C SER A 132 11.08 -27.64 10.61
N SER A 133 12.04 -27.79 9.68
CA SER A 133 11.76 -28.36 8.37
C SER A 133 11.11 -29.74 8.50
N SER A 134 10.13 -30.02 7.65
CA SER A 134 9.25 -31.18 7.75
C SER A 134 8.82 -31.66 6.37
N THR A 135 8.48 -32.94 6.26
CA THR A 135 7.80 -33.51 5.08
C THR A 135 6.33 -33.83 5.37
N SER A 136 5.78 -33.21 6.41
CA SER A 136 4.41 -33.40 6.88
C SER A 136 3.81 -32.06 7.22
N THR A 137 2.51 -31.93 7.00
CA THR A 137 1.72 -30.72 7.24
C THR A 137 1.92 -30.17 8.65
N LEU A 138 2.13 -28.87 8.76
CA LEU A 138 2.07 -28.14 10.03
C LEU A 138 0.63 -27.78 10.34
N ALA A 139 0.09 -28.28 11.45
CA ALA A 139 -1.23 -27.91 11.93
C ALA A 139 -1.15 -26.78 12.96
N VAL A 140 -1.70 -25.61 12.61
CA VAL A 140 -1.85 -24.44 13.48
C VAL A 140 -3.25 -24.48 14.10
N THR A 141 -3.34 -24.99 15.32
CA THR A 141 -4.63 -25.21 16.03
C THR A 141 -4.70 -24.54 17.41
N GLU A 142 -3.58 -24.04 17.91
CA GLU A 142 -3.56 -23.26 19.16
C GLU A 142 -3.72 -21.77 18.84
N SER A 143 -4.63 -21.12 19.56
CA SER A 143 -4.91 -19.69 19.42
C SER A 143 -4.15 -18.85 20.45
N GLY A 144 -3.77 -17.64 20.06
CA GLY A 144 -3.31 -16.61 20.97
C GLY A 144 -4.46 -15.77 21.55
N THR A 145 -4.14 -14.53 21.90
CA THR A 145 -5.09 -13.50 22.32
C THR A 145 -4.78 -12.17 21.63
N PRO A 146 -5.67 -11.17 21.68
CA PRO A 146 -5.40 -9.84 21.13
C PRO A 146 -4.11 -9.19 21.66
N ASP A 147 -3.78 -9.46 22.93
CA ASP A 147 -2.57 -8.94 23.60
C ASP A 147 -1.35 -9.89 23.46
N GLY A 148 -1.49 -11.00 22.73
CA GLY A 148 -0.54 -12.09 22.80
C GLY A 148 -0.74 -13.16 21.73
N TYR A 149 -0.29 -12.86 20.52
CA TYR A 149 -0.30 -13.77 19.38
C TYR A 149 0.67 -14.94 19.62
N LEU A 150 0.32 -16.09 19.04
CA LEU A 150 1.25 -17.21 18.91
C LEU A 150 1.98 -17.12 17.57
N LEU A 151 3.30 -16.94 17.64
CA LEU A 151 4.16 -16.85 16.47
C LEU A 151 4.71 -18.23 16.13
N TYR A 152 4.28 -18.81 15.03
CA TYR A 152 4.90 -19.97 14.37
C TYR A 152 6.04 -19.46 13.50
N ASP A 153 7.25 -19.48 14.05
CA ASP A 153 8.45 -18.92 13.43
C ASP A 153 9.20 -20.01 12.64
N GLY A 154 9.15 -19.92 11.32
CA GLY A 154 9.86 -20.79 10.42
C GLY A 154 11.35 -20.51 10.35
N ALA A 155 11.78 -19.24 10.44
CA ALA A 155 13.17 -18.83 10.22
C ALA A 155 13.86 -19.50 8.99
N GLY A 156 13.11 -19.66 7.90
CA GLY A 156 13.55 -20.34 6.66
C GLY A 156 13.35 -21.86 6.65
N ALA A 157 12.64 -22.43 7.63
CA ALA A 157 12.29 -23.84 7.65
C ALA A 157 11.46 -24.23 6.42
N VAL A 158 11.76 -25.40 5.86
CA VAL A 158 11.11 -25.92 4.67
C VAL A 158 10.07 -26.95 5.07
N ILE A 159 8.81 -26.70 4.76
CA ILE A 159 7.77 -27.72 4.76
C ILE A 159 7.57 -28.15 3.30
N ASP A 160 8.05 -29.35 2.97
CA ASP A 160 7.90 -29.94 1.64
C ASP A 160 7.20 -31.30 1.77
N VAL A 161 5.89 -31.32 1.59
CA VAL A 161 5.11 -32.57 1.69
C VAL A 161 5.26 -33.46 0.46
N ALA A 162 5.99 -33.03 -0.58
CA ALA A 162 6.36 -33.80 -1.76
C ALA A 162 5.16 -34.53 -2.43
N GLY A 163 4.00 -33.89 -2.47
CA GLY A 163 2.74 -34.44 -3.00
C GLY A 163 2.06 -35.49 -2.11
N GLY A 164 2.61 -35.75 -0.92
CA GLY A 164 2.11 -36.74 0.04
C GLY A 164 0.88 -36.28 0.82
N GLU A 165 0.75 -34.97 1.06
CA GLU A 165 -0.36 -34.36 1.81
C GLU A 165 -1.06 -33.29 0.97
N ASP A 166 -2.31 -32.96 1.32
CA ASP A 166 -3.08 -31.91 0.64
C ASP A 166 -2.53 -30.51 0.88
N TYR A 167 -1.92 -30.27 2.04
CA TYR A 167 -1.54 -28.92 2.47
C TYR A 167 -0.16 -28.91 3.14
N ASP A 168 0.59 -27.81 3.00
CA ASP A 168 1.82 -27.62 3.79
C ASP A 168 1.49 -27.11 5.19
N VAL A 169 0.53 -26.18 5.29
CA VAL A 169 0.03 -25.65 6.57
C VAL A 169 -1.50 -25.67 6.60
N THR A 170 -2.06 -26.04 7.74
CA THR A 170 -3.49 -25.87 8.03
C THR A 170 -3.69 -24.93 9.20
N VAL A 171 -4.71 -24.07 9.13
CA VAL A 171 -5.01 -23.07 10.17
C VAL A 171 -6.45 -23.21 10.64
N ASP A 172 -6.62 -23.46 11.93
CA ASP A 172 -7.89 -23.43 12.65
C ASP A 172 -7.65 -22.80 14.03
N ALA A 173 -7.24 -21.54 14.02
CA ALA A 173 -6.82 -20.81 15.21
C ALA A 173 -6.94 -19.30 15.00
N SER A 174 -7.07 -18.56 16.11
CA SER A 174 -7.10 -17.09 16.12
C SER A 174 -5.87 -16.48 16.76
N HIS A 175 -5.55 -15.23 16.42
CA HIS A 175 -4.38 -14.51 16.96
C HIS A 175 -3.08 -15.31 16.79
N VAL A 176 -2.82 -15.70 15.55
CA VAL A 176 -1.62 -16.46 15.18
C VAL A 176 -0.85 -15.72 14.10
N ILE A 177 0.48 -15.88 14.14
CA ILE A 177 1.39 -15.39 13.11
C ILE A 177 2.12 -16.61 12.54
N ILE A 178 2.09 -16.77 11.23
CA ILE A 178 2.82 -17.80 10.48
C ILE A 178 3.88 -17.05 9.67
N ARG A 179 5.15 -17.19 10.06
CA ARG A 179 6.22 -16.34 9.54
C ARG A 179 7.37 -17.15 8.98
N GLY A 180 7.92 -16.72 7.84
CA GLY A 180 9.26 -17.15 7.42
C GLY A 180 9.37 -18.63 7.03
N LEU A 181 8.28 -19.24 6.57
CA LEU A 181 8.28 -20.63 6.09
C LEU A 181 8.52 -20.69 4.58
N ILE A 182 9.22 -21.73 4.14
CA ILE A 182 9.29 -22.13 2.74
C ILE A 182 8.36 -23.33 2.55
N LEU A 183 7.27 -23.16 1.81
CA LEU A 183 6.20 -24.13 1.63
C LEU A 183 6.21 -24.68 0.21
N ARG A 184 6.30 -26.00 0.07
CA ARG A 184 6.41 -26.67 -1.24
C ARG A 184 5.67 -28.00 -1.28
N GLY A 185 5.22 -28.35 -2.47
CA GLY A 185 4.82 -29.74 -2.72
C GLY A 185 3.45 -30.11 -2.15
N ALA A 186 2.69 -29.17 -1.55
CA ALA A 186 1.28 -29.39 -1.23
C ALA A 186 0.51 -29.95 -2.43
N ARG A 187 -0.27 -31.01 -2.23
CA ARG A 187 -1.08 -31.55 -3.33
C ARG A 187 -2.14 -30.54 -3.75
N ARG A 188 -2.76 -29.78 -2.83
CA ARG A 188 -3.80 -28.78 -3.12
C ARG A 188 -3.31 -27.37 -2.86
N ASP A 189 -3.24 -26.98 -1.60
CA ASP A 189 -3.05 -25.60 -1.19
C ASP A 189 -1.82 -25.46 -0.30
N GLY A 190 -1.01 -24.41 -0.48
CA GLY A 190 0.14 -24.17 0.41
C GLY A 190 -0.32 -24.00 1.86
N ILE A 191 -1.23 -23.05 2.08
CA ILE A 191 -1.85 -22.76 3.37
C ILE A 191 -3.37 -22.85 3.23
N ARG A 192 -3.99 -23.77 3.98
CA ARG A 192 -5.46 -23.91 4.04
C ARG A 192 -6.02 -23.40 5.36
N ILE A 193 -6.89 -22.40 5.30
CA ILE A 193 -7.59 -21.85 6.46
C ILE A 193 -8.95 -22.54 6.60
N PHE A 194 -9.18 -23.19 7.73
CA PHE A 194 -10.43 -23.86 8.11
C PHE A 194 -11.24 -23.10 9.17
N GLY A 195 -10.66 -22.06 9.79
CA GLY A 195 -11.34 -21.26 10.80
C GLY A 195 -10.40 -20.27 11.48
N GLY A 196 -10.99 -19.43 12.34
CA GLY A 196 -10.28 -18.43 13.14
C GLY A 196 -10.44 -16.99 12.63
N HIS A 197 -9.77 -16.07 13.33
CA HIS A 197 -9.70 -14.65 12.99
C HIS A 197 -8.38 -14.07 13.52
N ASP A 198 -7.98 -12.89 13.03
CA ASP A 198 -6.69 -12.28 13.41
C ASP A 198 -5.52 -13.21 13.09
N ILE A 199 -5.47 -13.65 11.83
CA ILE A 199 -4.44 -14.55 11.30
C ILE A 199 -3.46 -13.71 10.47
N VAL A 200 -2.18 -13.77 10.78
CA VAL A 200 -1.12 -13.11 10.01
C VAL A 200 -0.27 -14.17 9.32
N ILE A 201 -0.19 -14.11 8.00
CA ILE A 201 0.70 -14.91 7.16
C ILE A 201 1.70 -13.94 6.57
N GLU A 202 2.98 -14.11 6.89
CA GLU A 202 3.98 -13.15 6.45
C GLU A 202 5.36 -13.72 6.17
N ASP A 203 6.10 -13.07 5.28
CA ASP A 203 7.49 -13.41 4.96
C ASP A 203 7.68 -14.88 4.53
N CYS A 204 6.62 -15.51 4.00
CA CYS A 204 6.63 -16.90 3.53
C CYS A 204 6.99 -16.98 2.03
N ASP A 205 7.70 -18.04 1.62
CA ASP A 205 7.95 -18.43 0.23
C ASP A 205 7.09 -19.65 -0.08
N ILE A 206 6.15 -19.55 -1.02
CA ILE A 206 5.17 -20.59 -1.33
C ILE A 206 5.25 -20.92 -2.82
N SER A 207 5.49 -22.20 -3.14
CA SER A 207 5.63 -22.69 -4.51
C SER A 207 5.25 -24.16 -4.70
N GLY A 208 5.01 -24.59 -5.93
CA GLY A 208 4.82 -26.01 -6.27
C GLY A 208 3.57 -26.69 -5.66
N TRP A 209 2.55 -25.91 -5.31
CA TRP A 209 1.24 -26.40 -4.87
C TRP A 209 0.34 -26.78 -6.08
N GLY A 210 -0.74 -27.50 -5.81
CA GLY A 210 -1.81 -27.74 -6.79
C GLY A 210 -1.77 -29.09 -7.48
N ARG A 211 -2.96 -29.58 -7.83
CA ARG A 211 -3.21 -30.82 -8.56
C ARG A 211 -3.30 -30.55 -10.05
N LEU A 212 -3.20 -31.62 -10.85
CA LEU A 212 -3.77 -31.62 -12.18
C LEU A 212 -5.30 -31.65 -12.10
N ASP A 213 -5.95 -31.07 -13.09
CA ASP A 213 -7.39 -31.13 -13.29
C ASP A 213 -7.86 -32.49 -13.85
N PHE A 214 -9.11 -32.55 -14.30
CA PHE A 214 -9.75 -33.78 -14.78
C PHE A 214 -9.13 -34.35 -16.05
N ASP A 215 -8.83 -33.51 -17.04
CA ASP A 215 -8.21 -33.93 -18.30
C ASP A 215 -6.71 -34.23 -18.12
N GLY A 216 -6.09 -33.61 -17.11
CA GLY A 216 -4.70 -33.84 -16.75
C GLY A 216 -3.70 -32.98 -17.52
N ASP A 217 -4.21 -32.02 -18.31
CA ASP A 217 -3.40 -31.12 -19.14
C ASP A 217 -3.06 -29.82 -18.39
N PHE A 218 -3.92 -29.38 -17.46
CA PHE A 218 -3.75 -28.14 -16.70
C PHE A 218 -3.92 -28.37 -15.18
N GLY A 219 -3.62 -27.33 -14.41
CA GLY A 219 -3.81 -27.33 -12.97
C GLY A 219 -5.28 -27.26 -12.58
N GLN A 220 -5.59 -27.82 -11.41
CA GLN A 220 -6.93 -27.81 -10.85
C GLN A 220 -7.36 -26.39 -10.48
N ASN A 221 -8.56 -26.02 -10.91
CA ASN A 221 -9.10 -24.69 -10.66
C ASN A 221 -9.16 -24.34 -9.17
N MET A 222 -8.66 -23.16 -8.81
CA MET A 222 -8.61 -22.56 -7.47
C MET A 222 -7.80 -23.32 -6.41
N ASP A 223 -7.01 -24.33 -6.76
CA ASP A 223 -5.95 -24.79 -5.85
C ASP A 223 -4.95 -23.61 -5.67
N ALA A 224 -4.65 -23.21 -4.43
CA ALA A 224 -4.02 -21.91 -4.16
C ALA A 224 -2.87 -21.91 -3.16
N ALA A 225 -1.99 -20.91 -3.24
CA ALA A 225 -0.93 -20.75 -2.24
C ALA A 225 -1.52 -20.45 -0.86
N VAL A 226 -2.55 -19.59 -0.80
CA VAL A 226 -3.35 -19.35 0.41
C VAL A 226 -4.83 -19.47 0.05
N PHE A 227 -5.54 -20.39 0.72
CA PHE A 227 -6.93 -20.68 0.44
C PHE A 227 -7.81 -20.59 1.69
N CYS A 228 -8.94 -19.88 1.58
CA CYS A 228 -10.03 -19.86 2.55
C CYS A 228 -11.39 -20.01 1.85
N SER A 229 -12.30 -20.80 2.42
CA SER A 229 -13.70 -20.93 1.98
C SER A 229 -14.68 -20.89 3.14
N GLU A 230 -14.28 -20.24 4.23
CA GLU A 230 -15.03 -20.24 5.48
C GLU A 230 -15.67 -18.88 5.68
N GLU A 231 -17.01 -18.84 5.63
CA GLU A 231 -17.79 -17.59 5.68
C GLU A 231 -17.61 -16.81 6.98
N THR A 232 -17.11 -17.46 8.05
CA THR A 232 -16.90 -16.86 9.36
C THR A 232 -15.50 -16.28 9.57
N VAL A 233 -14.55 -16.58 8.67
CA VAL A 233 -13.17 -16.11 8.78
C VAL A 233 -13.11 -14.61 8.46
N VAL A 234 -12.53 -13.84 9.37
CA VAL A 234 -12.43 -12.38 9.33
C VAL A 234 -11.02 -11.96 9.75
N ARG A 235 -10.53 -10.80 9.30
CA ARG A 235 -9.22 -10.26 9.75
C ARG A 235 -8.04 -11.20 9.49
N VAL A 236 -7.83 -11.56 8.22
CA VAL A 236 -6.62 -12.25 7.76
C VAL A 236 -5.72 -11.24 7.07
N VAL A 237 -4.43 -11.25 7.43
CA VAL A 237 -3.38 -10.46 6.81
C VAL A 237 -2.46 -11.42 6.05
N VAL A 238 -2.32 -11.22 4.74
CA VAL A 238 -1.28 -11.89 3.94
C VAL A 238 -0.33 -10.83 3.44
N GLN A 239 0.91 -10.84 3.93
CA GLN A 239 1.84 -9.78 3.63
C GLN A 239 3.29 -10.22 3.41
N ARG A 240 4.01 -9.51 2.52
CA ARG A 240 5.43 -9.78 2.26
C ARG A 240 5.70 -11.25 1.91
N CYS A 241 4.74 -11.95 1.32
CA CYS A 241 4.94 -13.31 0.86
C CYS A 241 5.49 -13.31 -0.57
N LEU A 242 6.41 -14.25 -0.80
CA LEU A 242 6.80 -14.73 -2.12
C LEU A 242 5.82 -15.83 -2.53
N ILE A 243 5.05 -15.61 -3.57
CA ILE A 243 4.15 -16.65 -4.08
C ILE A 243 4.48 -16.86 -5.54
N HIS A 244 4.93 -18.06 -5.91
CA HIS A 244 5.40 -18.25 -7.27
C HIS A 244 5.31 -19.68 -7.75
N HIS A 245 5.18 -19.86 -9.06
CA HIS A 245 5.28 -21.16 -9.74
C HIS A 245 4.39 -22.22 -9.05
N PRO A 246 3.05 -22.15 -9.22
CA PRO A 246 2.21 -23.31 -8.93
C PRO A 246 2.75 -24.53 -9.68
N ARG A 247 2.39 -25.75 -9.27
CA ARG A 247 2.93 -26.98 -9.87
C ARG A 247 2.57 -27.13 -11.34
N HIS A 248 1.43 -26.57 -11.75
CA HIS A 248 0.84 -26.74 -13.06
C HIS A 248 0.32 -25.40 -13.57
N ASP A 249 0.27 -25.25 -14.89
CA ASP A 249 -0.26 -24.06 -15.58
C ASP A 249 -1.80 -24.01 -15.55
N SER A 250 -2.38 -22.85 -15.81
CA SER A 250 -3.76 -22.70 -16.26
C SER A 250 -3.83 -22.66 -17.78
N ASN A 251 -4.98 -23.05 -18.36
CA ASN A 251 -5.20 -22.84 -19.79
C ASN A 251 -5.33 -21.35 -20.12
N SER A 252 -4.80 -20.93 -21.26
CA SER A 252 -5.07 -19.60 -21.79
C SER A 252 -6.47 -19.51 -22.42
N TRP A 253 -6.89 -18.29 -22.78
CA TRP A 253 -8.12 -18.03 -23.52
C TRP A 253 -8.16 -18.62 -24.95
N ALA A 254 -7.04 -19.13 -25.46
CA ALA A 254 -6.95 -19.82 -26.74
C ALA A 254 -7.06 -21.34 -26.60
N GLU A 255 -6.84 -21.86 -25.40
CA GLU A 255 -6.77 -23.29 -25.12
C GLU A 255 -8.08 -23.78 -24.53
N TYR A 256 -8.45 -25.00 -24.89
CA TYR A 256 -9.71 -25.60 -24.45
C TYR A 256 -9.41 -26.56 -23.30
N ASN A 257 -10.14 -26.43 -22.19
CA ASN A 257 -9.97 -27.25 -21.01
C ASN A 257 -11.32 -27.84 -20.55
N CYS A 258 -11.36 -29.14 -20.21
CA CYS A 258 -12.50 -29.76 -19.52
C CYS A 258 -12.20 -29.99 -18.03
N HIS A 259 -12.71 -29.09 -17.18
CA HIS A 259 -12.55 -29.21 -15.73
C HIS A 259 -13.38 -30.34 -15.10
N SER A 260 -14.40 -30.83 -15.80
CA SER A 260 -15.18 -32.02 -15.44
C SER A 260 -15.93 -32.57 -16.66
N GLU A 261 -16.48 -33.79 -16.54
CA GLU A 261 -17.27 -34.42 -17.60
C GLU A 261 -18.43 -33.49 -18.05
N GLY A 262 -18.34 -33.01 -19.30
CA GLY A 262 -19.34 -32.12 -19.90
C GLY A 262 -19.20 -30.63 -19.57
N SER A 263 -18.19 -30.23 -18.80
CA SER A 263 -17.87 -28.83 -18.50
C SER A 263 -16.53 -28.45 -19.09
N CYS A 264 -16.55 -28.11 -20.38
CA CYS A 264 -15.37 -27.70 -21.11
C CYS A 264 -15.51 -26.27 -21.64
N THR A 265 -14.44 -25.50 -21.58
CA THR A 265 -14.44 -24.07 -21.92
C THR A 265 -13.06 -23.61 -22.36
N ASN A 266 -13.00 -22.45 -23.02
CA ASN A 266 -11.77 -21.71 -23.23
C ASN A 266 -11.50 -20.67 -22.13
N HIS A 267 -12.43 -20.52 -21.19
CA HIS A 267 -12.19 -19.70 -20.01
C HIS A 267 -11.01 -20.30 -19.23
N PRO A 268 -10.00 -19.51 -18.86
CA PRO A 268 -8.95 -19.96 -17.97
C PRO A 268 -9.56 -20.56 -16.71
N ALA A 269 -9.05 -21.71 -16.32
CA ALA A 269 -9.25 -22.23 -14.99
C ALA A 269 -8.03 -23.04 -14.58
N GLY A 270 -7.65 -22.91 -13.32
CA GLY A 270 -6.34 -23.33 -12.87
C GLY A 270 -5.98 -22.75 -11.51
N PRO A 271 -4.72 -22.91 -11.09
CA PRO A 271 -4.29 -22.49 -9.78
C PRO A 271 -4.29 -20.96 -9.66
N GLN A 272 -4.45 -20.49 -8.43
CA GLN A 272 -4.41 -19.07 -8.08
C GLN A 272 -3.41 -18.82 -6.95
N ALA A 273 -3.02 -17.57 -6.70
CA ALA A 273 -2.14 -17.26 -5.58
C ALA A 273 -2.92 -17.16 -4.27
N ILE A 274 -3.97 -16.34 -4.23
CA ILE A 274 -4.78 -16.14 -3.02
C ILE A 274 -6.26 -16.30 -3.37
N VAL A 275 -6.92 -17.22 -2.67
CA VAL A 275 -8.35 -17.50 -2.84
C VAL A 275 -9.08 -17.30 -1.52
N PHE A 276 -10.05 -16.38 -1.50
CA PHE A 276 -11.00 -16.27 -0.39
C PHE A 276 -12.43 -16.34 -0.93
N TYR A 277 -13.10 -17.45 -0.63
CA TYR A 277 -14.43 -17.73 -1.13
C TYR A 277 -15.50 -17.34 -0.09
N ASN A 278 -16.15 -16.19 -0.30
CA ASN A 278 -17.26 -15.66 0.50
C ASN A 278 -16.94 -15.53 2.01
N SER A 279 -15.70 -15.20 2.37
CA SER A 279 -15.31 -14.94 3.76
C SER A 279 -15.97 -13.69 4.35
N ALA A 280 -15.94 -13.52 5.67
CA ALA A 280 -16.52 -12.37 6.35
C ALA A 280 -15.79 -11.04 6.10
N GLY A 281 -14.61 -11.08 5.47
CA GLY A 281 -13.84 -9.91 5.05
C GLY A 281 -13.02 -9.26 6.16
N ASN A 282 -12.89 -7.94 6.06
CA ASN A 282 -11.96 -7.12 6.82
C ASN A 282 -10.54 -7.70 6.72
N HIS A 283 -10.13 -8.10 5.51
CA HIS A 283 -8.84 -8.72 5.23
C HIS A 283 -7.85 -7.67 4.71
N VAL A 284 -6.55 -7.97 4.80
CA VAL A 284 -5.50 -7.13 4.23
C VAL A 284 -4.52 -7.99 3.44
N PHE A 285 -4.41 -7.71 2.14
CA PHE A 285 -3.47 -8.38 1.23
C PHE A 285 -2.47 -7.34 0.73
N ARG A 286 -1.24 -7.33 1.28
CA ARG A 286 -0.29 -6.25 0.99
C ARG A 286 1.15 -6.66 0.80
N TYR A 287 1.86 -5.91 -0.03
CA TYR A 287 3.32 -6.07 -0.18
C TYR A 287 3.75 -7.48 -0.59
N ASN A 288 2.85 -8.25 -1.22
CA ASN A 288 3.18 -9.57 -1.73
C ASN A 288 3.80 -9.43 -3.12
N ARG A 289 4.77 -10.29 -3.42
CA ARG A 289 5.31 -10.43 -4.76
C ARG A 289 4.85 -11.77 -5.32
N VAL A 290 4.08 -11.73 -6.40
CA VAL A 290 3.51 -12.90 -7.05
C VAL A 290 3.94 -12.94 -8.50
N TRP A 291 4.57 -14.04 -8.92
CA TRP A 291 5.00 -14.19 -10.31
C TRP A 291 5.15 -15.65 -10.70
N SER A 292 5.28 -15.88 -12.00
CA SER A 292 5.51 -17.22 -12.53
C SER A 292 6.34 -17.16 -13.80
N ASP A 293 6.30 -18.22 -14.60
CA ASP A 293 6.88 -18.28 -15.93
C ASP A 293 5.85 -18.81 -16.95
N ALA A 294 6.27 -18.94 -18.21
CA ALA A 294 5.41 -19.33 -19.33
C ALA A 294 4.80 -20.74 -19.23
N ASP A 295 5.25 -21.58 -18.30
CA ASP A 295 4.76 -22.95 -18.09
C ASP A 295 3.90 -23.07 -16.81
N HIS A 296 3.63 -21.96 -16.11
CA HIS A 296 2.98 -21.96 -14.79
C HIS A 296 2.13 -20.69 -14.55
N TYR A 297 1.51 -20.12 -15.57
CA TYR A 297 0.59 -18.99 -15.42
C TYR A 297 -0.56 -19.32 -14.47
N TYR A 298 -0.99 -18.30 -13.74
CA TYR A 298 -2.18 -18.37 -12.90
C TYR A 298 -3.44 -18.32 -13.76
N ASN A 299 -4.53 -18.89 -13.24
CA ASN A 299 -5.86 -18.54 -13.73
C ASN A 299 -6.17 -17.07 -13.38
N ASP A 300 -6.32 -16.82 -12.08
CA ASP A 300 -6.38 -15.50 -11.46
C ASP A 300 -5.24 -15.41 -10.43
N ILE A 301 -4.72 -14.21 -10.17
CA ILE A 301 -3.73 -14.08 -9.10
C ILE A 301 -4.45 -14.00 -7.75
N PHE A 302 -5.29 -13.00 -7.56
CA PHE A 302 -6.16 -12.86 -6.38
C PHE A 302 -7.63 -12.92 -6.80
N GLY A 303 -8.42 -13.78 -6.16
CA GLY A 303 -9.85 -13.91 -6.47
C GLY A 303 -10.60 -14.83 -5.50
N GLY A 304 -11.80 -15.26 -5.89
CA GLY A 304 -12.52 -16.30 -5.14
C GLY A 304 -14.05 -16.23 -5.22
N GLY A 305 -14.65 -15.65 -4.18
CA GLY A 305 -16.10 -15.76 -3.90
C GLY A 305 -17.02 -15.19 -4.98
N SER A 306 -18.32 -15.47 -4.84
CA SER A 306 -19.28 -15.41 -5.94
C SER A 306 -19.49 -14.03 -6.59
N ASN A 307 -19.17 -13.95 -7.89
CA ASN A 307 -19.31 -12.81 -8.81
C ASN A 307 -20.65 -12.05 -8.65
N GLY A 308 -21.77 -12.63 -9.07
CA GLY A 308 -23.11 -12.04 -9.00
C GLY A 308 -23.77 -12.26 -7.65
N SER A 309 -23.27 -11.62 -6.59
CA SER A 309 -23.82 -11.78 -5.24
C SER A 309 -23.59 -10.56 -4.33
N PHE A 310 -24.13 -10.62 -3.12
CA PHE A 310 -23.92 -9.61 -2.07
C PHE A 310 -22.75 -9.92 -1.12
N VAL A 311 -22.09 -11.05 -1.34
CA VAL A 311 -20.83 -11.48 -0.73
C VAL A 311 -19.79 -11.60 -1.86
N GLY A 312 -18.57 -12.07 -1.61
CA GLY A 312 -17.57 -12.26 -2.67
C GLY A 312 -16.16 -12.02 -2.16
N PHE A 313 -15.18 -12.02 -3.07
CA PHE A 313 -13.80 -11.66 -2.73
C PHE A 313 -13.61 -10.14 -2.72
N PRO A 314 -12.84 -9.56 -1.79
CA PRO A 314 -12.21 -10.15 -0.60
C PRO A 314 -13.14 -10.26 0.63
N GLY A 315 -14.41 -9.89 0.49
CA GLY A 315 -15.31 -9.63 1.60
C GLY A 315 -15.26 -8.15 2.04
N PRO A 316 -16.27 -7.69 2.79
CA PRO A 316 -16.45 -6.27 3.11
C PRO A 316 -15.29 -5.68 3.91
N ASP A 317 -15.10 -4.36 3.82
CA ASP A 317 -14.14 -3.58 4.60
C ASP A 317 -12.67 -4.06 4.47
N SER A 318 -12.30 -4.69 3.36
CA SER A 318 -10.96 -5.25 3.12
C SER A 318 -10.09 -4.37 2.22
N ASP A 319 -8.77 -4.51 2.37
CA ASP A 319 -7.75 -3.74 1.67
C ASP A 319 -6.81 -4.63 0.85
N ILE A 320 -6.48 -4.21 -0.37
CA ILE A 320 -5.49 -4.87 -1.24
C ILE A 320 -4.52 -3.82 -1.77
N TYR A 321 -3.26 -3.83 -1.35
CA TYR A 321 -2.34 -2.76 -1.73
C TYR A 321 -0.85 -3.05 -1.74
N GLY A 322 -0.11 -2.29 -2.54
CA GLY A 322 1.35 -2.38 -2.58
C GLY A 322 1.86 -3.71 -3.12
N ASN A 323 1.02 -4.52 -3.78
CA ASN A 323 1.43 -5.82 -4.31
C ASN A 323 2.07 -5.67 -5.70
N ASP A 324 2.93 -6.63 -6.04
CA ASP A 324 3.57 -6.76 -7.35
C ASP A 324 3.20 -8.11 -7.96
N LEU A 325 2.33 -8.10 -8.97
CA LEU A 325 1.60 -9.28 -9.45
C LEU A 325 1.87 -9.51 -10.94
N ALA A 326 2.17 -10.75 -11.33
CA ALA A 326 2.34 -11.08 -12.73
C ALA A 326 1.98 -12.51 -13.13
N ASN A 327 1.87 -12.71 -14.45
CA ASN A 327 1.72 -14.01 -15.14
C ASN A 327 0.36 -14.68 -14.91
N CYS A 328 -0.69 -14.05 -15.44
CA CYS A 328 -2.08 -14.47 -15.25
C CYS A 328 -2.84 -14.58 -16.57
N TRP A 329 -3.61 -15.66 -16.78
CA TRP A 329 -4.40 -15.82 -17.99
C TRP A 329 -5.78 -15.18 -17.94
N ASP A 330 -6.31 -14.87 -16.76
CA ASP A 330 -7.53 -14.11 -16.59
C ASP A 330 -7.29 -12.86 -15.73
N ASP A 331 -7.71 -12.84 -14.47
CA ASP A 331 -7.78 -11.62 -13.67
C ASP A 331 -6.55 -11.47 -12.75
N GLY A 332 -5.83 -10.35 -12.84
CA GLY A 332 -4.78 -10.04 -11.86
C GLY A 332 -5.34 -9.89 -10.44
N ILE A 333 -6.34 -9.03 -10.26
CA ILE A 333 -7.10 -8.96 -9.00
C ILE A 333 -8.58 -8.90 -9.33
N GLU A 334 -9.34 -9.90 -8.87
CA GLU A 334 -10.79 -9.99 -9.04
C GLU A 334 -11.50 -9.67 -7.73
N THR A 335 -11.84 -8.39 -7.49
CA THR A 335 -12.65 -7.97 -6.35
C THR A 335 -14.11 -7.88 -6.72
N GLU A 336 -14.96 -8.78 -6.23
CA GLU A 336 -16.30 -8.95 -6.78
C GLU A 336 -17.42 -9.21 -5.76
N GLY A 337 -18.65 -9.17 -6.28
CA GLY A 337 -19.87 -9.29 -5.53
C GLY A 337 -20.09 -8.10 -4.59
N GLY A 338 -20.21 -8.32 -3.28
CA GLY A 338 -20.60 -7.29 -2.32
C GLY A 338 -19.75 -6.03 -2.38
N CYS A 339 -18.42 -6.17 -2.36
CA CYS A 339 -17.44 -5.08 -2.45
C CYS A 339 -17.73 -3.86 -1.54
N ARG A 340 -18.32 -4.09 -0.37
CA ARG A 340 -18.74 -3.04 0.57
C ARG A 340 -17.52 -2.45 1.28
N ASN A 341 -17.18 -1.19 1.02
CA ASN A 341 -15.95 -0.54 1.52
C ASN A 341 -14.66 -1.33 1.21
N VAL A 342 -14.61 -1.97 0.04
CA VAL A 342 -13.38 -2.62 -0.43
C VAL A 342 -12.47 -1.58 -1.08
N ARG A 343 -11.19 -1.60 -0.74
CA ARG A 343 -10.20 -0.58 -1.12
C ARG A 343 -8.98 -1.25 -1.76
N VAL A 344 -8.64 -0.84 -2.98
CA VAL A 344 -7.56 -1.46 -3.77
C VAL A 344 -6.64 -0.36 -4.29
N TRP A 345 -5.38 -0.34 -3.86
CA TRP A 345 -4.47 0.75 -4.24
C TRP A 345 -3.00 0.42 -4.34
N ALA A 346 -2.25 1.24 -5.08
CA ALA A 346 -0.79 1.11 -5.18
C ALA A 346 -0.32 -0.31 -5.57
N ASN A 347 -1.11 -1.07 -6.32
CA ASN A 347 -0.69 -2.36 -6.84
C ASN A 347 -0.08 -2.19 -8.24
N HIS A 348 0.88 -3.05 -8.56
CA HIS A 348 1.38 -3.25 -9.90
C HIS A 348 0.94 -4.61 -10.43
N VAL A 349 0.37 -4.64 -11.64
CA VAL A 349 -0.08 -5.88 -12.30
C VAL A 349 0.48 -5.94 -13.72
N ASP A 350 1.25 -6.96 -14.06
CA ASP A 350 1.94 -7.10 -15.34
C ASP A 350 1.80 -8.49 -15.97
N ASN A 351 1.91 -8.60 -17.29
CA ASN A 351 1.77 -9.85 -18.03
C ASN A 351 0.50 -10.63 -17.66
N THR A 352 -0.65 -9.97 -17.72
CA THR A 352 -1.96 -10.60 -17.49
C THR A 352 -2.83 -10.51 -18.73
N TYR A 353 -3.93 -11.27 -18.82
CA TYR A 353 -4.94 -10.96 -19.84
C TYR A 353 -5.65 -9.65 -19.51
N LEU A 354 -6.15 -9.52 -18.28
CA LEU A 354 -6.71 -8.29 -17.76
C LEU A 354 -6.11 -7.97 -16.38
N ALA A 355 -5.95 -6.68 -16.07
CA ALA A 355 -5.21 -6.27 -14.89
C ALA A 355 -6.07 -6.36 -13.61
N TYR A 356 -7.29 -5.84 -13.67
CA TYR A 356 -8.20 -5.80 -12.53
C TYR A 356 -9.63 -6.13 -12.96
N ALA A 357 -10.39 -6.74 -12.05
CA ALA A 357 -11.77 -7.10 -12.27
C ALA A 357 -12.66 -6.78 -11.08
N ASN A 358 -13.92 -6.52 -11.40
CA ASN A 358 -14.94 -6.21 -10.43
C ASN A 358 -16.32 -6.68 -10.90
N ALA A 359 -16.59 -7.99 -10.84
CA ALA A 359 -17.64 -8.61 -11.64
C ALA A 359 -18.91 -9.07 -10.88
N PRO A 360 -19.92 -8.22 -10.60
CA PRO A 360 -19.96 -6.77 -10.44
C PRO A 360 -19.77 -6.33 -8.98
N VAL A 361 -19.78 -5.01 -8.75
CA VAL A 361 -19.93 -4.41 -7.42
C VAL A 361 -21.42 -4.26 -7.09
N SER A 362 -21.91 -5.06 -6.15
CA SER A 362 -23.34 -5.14 -5.77
C SER A 362 -23.74 -4.21 -4.63
N ILE A 363 -22.84 -3.89 -3.69
CA ILE A 363 -23.17 -3.02 -2.55
C ILE A 363 -22.30 -1.77 -2.55
N GLY A 364 -20.97 -1.93 -2.65
CA GLY A 364 -20.05 -0.80 -2.62
C GLY A 364 -20.10 0.01 -1.30
N PRO A 365 -19.37 1.13 -1.23
CA PRO A 365 -18.49 1.63 -2.28
C PRO A 365 -17.24 0.77 -2.47
N TRP A 366 -16.80 0.65 -3.71
CA TRP A 366 -15.50 0.09 -4.08
C TRP A 366 -14.55 1.22 -4.47
N TYR A 367 -13.38 1.27 -3.85
CA TYR A 367 -12.37 2.30 -4.08
C TYR A 367 -11.16 1.70 -4.76
N PHE A 368 -10.70 2.34 -5.83
CA PHE A 368 -9.62 1.85 -6.66
C PHE A 368 -8.70 3.01 -7.07
N TRP A 369 -7.50 3.10 -6.47
CA TRP A 369 -6.63 4.25 -6.73
C TRP A 369 -5.13 3.98 -6.80
N ARG A 370 -4.39 4.81 -7.55
CA ARG A 370 -2.92 4.70 -7.67
C ARG A 370 -2.41 3.32 -8.08
N ASN A 371 -3.23 2.52 -8.74
CA ASN A 371 -2.80 1.25 -9.30
C ASN A 371 -2.14 1.47 -10.67
N VAL A 372 -1.21 0.58 -11.01
CA VAL A 372 -0.49 0.62 -12.28
C VAL A 372 -0.62 -0.73 -12.99
N SER A 373 -1.13 -0.74 -14.21
CA SER A 373 -1.03 -1.93 -15.07
C SER A 373 0.18 -1.84 -15.99
N GLY A 374 0.90 -2.93 -16.14
CA GLY A 374 1.88 -3.15 -17.20
C GLY A 374 1.25 -3.72 -18.47
N ARG A 375 1.88 -4.76 -19.02
CA ARG A 375 1.48 -5.46 -20.24
C ARG A 375 0.21 -6.28 -20.02
N CYS A 376 -0.75 -6.10 -20.92
CA CYS A 376 -1.89 -7.01 -21.06
C CYS A 376 -1.80 -7.80 -22.36
N TYR A 377 -1.97 -9.13 -22.32
CA TYR A 377 -1.88 -9.95 -23.52
C TYR A 377 -2.71 -11.25 -23.46
N SER A 378 -3.02 -11.78 -24.63
CA SER A 378 -3.57 -13.13 -24.86
C SER A 378 -2.87 -13.72 -26.10
N PRO A 379 -2.84 -15.06 -26.27
CA PRO A 379 -2.38 -15.66 -27.52
C PRO A 379 -3.19 -15.18 -28.75
N ASP A 380 -2.54 -15.11 -29.92
CA ASP A 380 -3.15 -14.54 -31.15
C ASP A 380 -4.37 -15.32 -31.66
N ASP A 381 -4.51 -16.59 -31.30
CA ASP A 381 -5.64 -17.46 -31.62
C ASP A 381 -6.74 -17.46 -30.56
N SER A 382 -6.62 -16.63 -29.52
CA SER A 382 -7.70 -16.36 -28.57
C SER A 382 -8.94 -15.80 -29.29
N GLN A 383 -10.09 -16.41 -29.03
CA GLN A 383 -11.37 -15.95 -29.58
C GLN A 383 -11.83 -14.61 -28.99
N TYR A 384 -11.20 -14.14 -27.90
CA TYR A 384 -11.53 -12.90 -27.21
C TYR A 384 -10.57 -11.74 -27.52
N GLY A 385 -9.62 -11.96 -28.44
CA GLY A 385 -8.62 -10.97 -28.85
C GLY A 385 -7.29 -11.13 -28.12
N SER A 386 -6.31 -10.31 -28.49
CA SER A 386 -4.92 -10.47 -28.04
C SER A 386 -4.57 -9.71 -26.75
N TYR A 387 -5.56 -9.15 -26.06
CA TYR A 387 -5.41 -8.42 -24.78
C TYR A 387 -6.78 -8.11 -24.16
N GLY A 388 -6.79 -7.90 -22.84
CA GLY A 388 -7.97 -7.49 -22.08
C GLY A 388 -7.91 -6.05 -21.55
N PRO A 389 -8.93 -5.66 -20.76
CA PRO A 389 -9.04 -4.32 -20.18
C PRO A 389 -8.20 -4.11 -18.93
N PHE A 390 -7.95 -2.83 -18.64
CA PHE A 390 -7.40 -2.41 -17.35
C PHE A 390 -8.33 -2.79 -16.21
N ILE A 391 -9.62 -2.48 -16.36
CA ILE A 391 -10.69 -2.94 -15.44
C ILE A 391 -11.77 -3.64 -16.26
N LYS A 392 -12.07 -4.90 -15.95
CA LYS A 392 -13.08 -5.74 -16.62
C LYS A 392 -14.46 -5.06 -16.66
N MET A 393 -14.90 -4.45 -15.56
CA MET A 393 -16.24 -3.89 -15.32
C MET A 393 -17.37 -4.91 -15.53
N GLY A 394 -18.04 -5.24 -14.43
CA GLY A 394 -18.78 -6.49 -14.24
C GLY A 394 -20.01 -6.74 -15.09
N TYR A 395 -20.24 -8.02 -15.39
CA TYR A 395 -21.52 -8.62 -15.77
C TYR A 395 -21.50 -10.07 -15.27
N ALA A 396 -22.35 -10.41 -14.30
CA ALA A 396 -22.45 -11.76 -13.77
C ALA A 396 -23.86 -12.32 -14.02
N GLY A 397 -24.16 -12.64 -15.28
CA GLY A 397 -25.45 -13.19 -15.70
C GLY A 397 -26.62 -12.19 -15.73
N SER A 398 -26.54 -11.07 -15.00
CA SER A 398 -27.48 -9.94 -15.06
C SER A 398 -26.77 -8.61 -14.71
N VAL A 399 -27.29 -7.51 -15.25
CA VAL A 399 -26.91 -6.13 -14.87
C VAL A 399 -27.57 -5.65 -13.58
N ASP A 400 -28.45 -6.47 -12.99
CA ASP A 400 -29.14 -6.16 -11.73
C ASP A 400 -28.21 -6.24 -10.52
N TRP A 401 -27.09 -6.94 -10.65
CA TRP A 401 -26.05 -7.01 -9.63
C TRP A 401 -25.12 -5.78 -9.66
N MET A 402 -25.24 -4.89 -10.64
CA MET A 402 -24.37 -3.72 -10.80
C MET A 402 -24.98 -2.49 -10.11
N THR A 403 -25.07 -2.52 -8.79
CA THR A 403 -25.81 -1.51 -8.00
C THR A 403 -24.93 -0.73 -7.03
N GLY A 404 -23.73 -1.21 -6.71
CA GLY A 404 -22.82 -0.52 -5.81
C GLY A 404 -22.04 0.60 -6.49
N HIS A 405 -21.76 1.68 -5.75
CA HIS A 405 -20.93 2.78 -6.24
C HIS A 405 -19.45 2.40 -6.31
N MET A 406 -18.75 3.00 -7.26
CA MET A 406 -17.34 2.75 -7.53
C MET A 406 -16.59 4.07 -7.72
N TYR A 407 -15.38 4.14 -7.19
CA TYR A 407 -14.49 5.30 -7.28
C TYR A 407 -13.13 4.86 -7.83
N VAL A 408 -12.76 5.38 -9.00
CA VAL A 408 -11.54 5.02 -9.72
C VAL A 408 -10.67 6.26 -9.89
N PHE A 409 -9.63 6.39 -9.06
CA PHE A 409 -8.86 7.64 -8.93
C PHE A 409 -7.36 7.47 -9.18
N HIS A 410 -6.71 8.41 -9.87
CA HIS A 410 -5.23 8.45 -9.92
C HIS A 410 -4.57 7.14 -10.40
N ASN A 411 -5.20 6.35 -11.28
CA ASN A 411 -4.58 5.11 -11.77
C ASN A 411 -3.80 5.35 -13.05
N THR A 412 -2.77 4.54 -13.32
CA THR A 412 -2.00 4.61 -14.56
C THR A 412 -2.15 3.32 -15.36
N VAL A 413 -2.78 3.41 -16.52
CA VAL A 413 -2.65 2.41 -17.58
C VAL A 413 -1.35 2.71 -18.30
N TRP A 414 -0.32 1.90 -18.08
CA TRP A 414 0.98 2.08 -18.73
C TRP A 414 0.97 1.50 -20.15
N ASN A 415 1.43 2.28 -21.13
CA ASN A 415 1.52 1.81 -22.52
C ASN A 415 2.57 2.56 -23.35
N ILE A 416 3.86 2.22 -23.21
CA ILE A 416 4.89 2.84 -24.06
C ILE A 416 5.25 1.99 -25.29
N ASP A 417 5.21 0.66 -25.17
CA ASP A 417 5.56 -0.29 -26.26
C ASP A 417 4.33 -0.85 -27.00
N ASP A 418 3.20 -0.15 -26.89
CA ASP A 418 1.90 -0.57 -27.44
C ASP A 418 1.43 -1.96 -26.98
N ALA A 419 1.81 -2.36 -25.76
CA ALA A 419 1.54 -3.66 -25.16
C ALA A 419 0.69 -3.60 -23.88
N GLY A 420 0.23 -2.41 -23.48
CA GLY A 420 -0.59 -2.21 -22.28
C GLY A 420 -2.00 -2.78 -22.39
N CYS A 421 -2.89 -2.41 -21.47
CA CYS A 421 -4.29 -2.84 -21.47
C CYS A 421 -5.18 -1.94 -22.34
N SER A 422 -6.39 -2.40 -22.66
CA SER A 422 -7.46 -1.44 -23.04
C SER A 422 -7.93 -0.68 -21.81
N GLY A 423 -8.83 0.29 -22.01
CA GLY A 423 -9.36 1.10 -20.93
C GLY A 423 -10.36 0.40 -20.01
N ILE A 424 -11.08 1.22 -19.24
CA ILE A 424 -12.10 0.79 -18.28
C ILE A 424 -13.29 0.17 -19.03
N GLY A 425 -13.62 -1.09 -18.70
CA GLY A 425 -14.67 -1.86 -19.37
C GLY A 425 -14.34 -2.28 -20.82
N GLY A 426 -13.11 -2.04 -21.26
CA GLY A 426 -12.63 -2.35 -22.61
C GLY A 426 -13.52 -1.83 -23.73
N SER A 427 -13.81 -2.68 -24.72
CA SER A 427 -14.50 -2.25 -25.94
C SER A 427 -16.02 -2.17 -25.81
N GLY A 428 -16.64 -2.53 -24.68
CA GLY A 428 -18.09 -2.46 -24.58
C GLY A 428 -18.71 -3.21 -23.41
N ARG A 429 -18.08 -3.21 -22.23
CA ARG A 429 -18.75 -3.68 -21.02
C ARG A 429 -19.72 -2.62 -20.50
N TYR A 430 -20.67 -3.07 -19.68
CA TYR A 430 -21.55 -2.16 -18.95
C TYR A 430 -20.73 -1.49 -17.84
N ILE A 431 -20.99 -0.21 -17.60
CA ILE A 431 -20.44 0.53 -16.46
C ILE A 431 -21.61 1.29 -15.84
N LYS A 432 -21.81 1.17 -14.54
CA LYS A 432 -22.86 1.87 -13.79
C LYS A 432 -22.29 2.38 -12.48
N HIS A 433 -22.83 3.47 -11.94
CA HIS A 433 -22.50 3.94 -10.59
C HIS A 433 -21.00 4.23 -10.38
N CYS A 434 -20.28 4.60 -11.45
CA CYS A 434 -18.83 4.77 -11.42
C CYS A 434 -18.43 6.23 -11.55
N VAL A 435 -17.58 6.67 -10.62
CA VAL A 435 -16.91 7.97 -10.65
C VAL A 435 -15.44 7.73 -11.00
N THR A 436 -14.95 8.38 -12.06
CA THR A 436 -13.52 8.38 -12.41
C THR A 436 -12.97 9.78 -12.26
N ARG A 437 -11.77 9.91 -11.70
CA ARG A 437 -11.03 11.17 -11.60
C ARG A 437 -9.54 10.93 -11.73
N ASN A 438 -8.84 11.85 -12.37
CA ASN A 438 -7.39 11.97 -12.32
C ASN A 438 -6.62 10.73 -12.83
N ASN A 439 -7.20 9.88 -13.67
CA ASN A 439 -6.51 8.70 -14.19
C ASN A 439 -5.68 9.04 -15.44
N VAL A 440 -4.59 8.30 -15.65
CA VAL A 440 -3.89 8.22 -16.93
C VAL A 440 -4.33 6.95 -17.64
N LEU A 441 -5.26 7.08 -18.58
CA LEU A 441 -5.80 6.02 -19.44
C LEU A 441 -5.05 5.98 -20.77
N HIS A 442 -3.72 5.82 -20.69
CA HIS A 442 -2.87 5.62 -21.86
C HIS A 442 -3.00 4.17 -22.35
N VAL A 443 -4.02 3.93 -23.16
CA VAL A 443 -4.33 2.61 -23.70
C VAL A 443 -3.59 2.32 -25.00
N ARG A 444 -3.56 1.05 -25.39
CA ARG A 444 -3.01 0.59 -26.68
C ARG A 444 -3.60 1.34 -27.86
N SER A 445 -2.80 1.53 -28.91
CA SER A 445 -3.22 2.13 -30.18
C SER A 445 -4.34 1.36 -30.88
N THR A 446 -4.40 0.04 -30.66
CA THR A 446 -5.46 -0.83 -31.18
C THR A 446 -6.72 -0.82 -30.32
N ALA A 447 -6.67 -0.26 -29.10
CA ALA A 447 -7.82 -0.18 -28.22
C ALA A 447 -8.72 0.97 -28.69
N PRO A 448 -9.99 0.70 -29.04
CA PRO A 448 -10.86 1.75 -29.55
C PRO A 448 -11.30 2.73 -28.45
N ARG A 449 -11.14 2.37 -27.17
CA ARG A 449 -11.74 3.08 -26.04
C ARG A 449 -10.85 3.12 -24.80
N SER A 450 -10.81 4.28 -24.15
CA SER A 450 -10.29 4.46 -22.79
C SER A 450 -11.38 4.22 -21.75
N ILE A 451 -12.65 4.47 -22.09
CA ILE A 451 -13.81 4.12 -21.25
C ILE A 451 -14.89 3.51 -22.14
N ALA A 452 -15.42 2.35 -21.75
CA ALA A 452 -16.44 1.64 -22.51
C ALA A 452 -17.75 2.43 -22.63
N VAL A 453 -18.42 2.29 -23.78
CA VAL A 453 -19.68 2.97 -24.08
C VAL A 453 -20.80 1.95 -24.30
N ARG A 454 -21.86 2.06 -23.50
CA ARG A 454 -23.13 1.32 -23.66
C ARG A 454 -24.33 2.22 -23.38
N SER A 455 -25.45 1.94 -24.02
CA SER A 455 -26.72 2.67 -23.81
C SER A 455 -27.31 2.47 -22.42
N GLU A 456 -26.95 1.39 -21.74
CA GLU A 456 -27.44 0.96 -20.44
C GLU A 456 -26.56 1.48 -19.29
N ASN A 457 -25.50 2.21 -19.59
CA ASN A 457 -24.68 2.89 -18.61
C ASN A 457 -25.51 3.98 -17.91
N VAL A 458 -25.54 3.98 -16.58
CA VAL A 458 -26.33 4.91 -15.77
C VAL A 458 -25.55 5.34 -14.54
N ASP A 459 -25.84 6.55 -14.05
CA ASP A 459 -25.25 7.11 -12.82
C ASP A 459 -23.72 7.06 -12.81
N ASN A 460 -23.10 7.28 -13.97
CA ASN A 460 -21.65 7.44 -14.08
C ASN A 460 -21.29 8.92 -14.14
N ASP A 461 -20.12 9.22 -13.60
CA ASP A 461 -19.53 10.54 -13.55
C ASP A 461 -18.04 10.43 -13.90
N PHE A 462 -17.73 10.51 -15.19
CA PHE A 462 -16.36 10.46 -15.70
C PHE A 462 -15.87 11.87 -16.00
N ASP A 463 -14.79 12.29 -15.35
CA ASP A 463 -14.21 13.62 -15.47
C ASP A 463 -12.73 13.64 -15.05
N TYR A 464 -12.00 14.68 -15.45
CA TYR A 464 -10.59 14.90 -15.09
C TYR A 464 -9.64 13.74 -15.43
N ASP A 465 -9.97 12.87 -16.39
CA ASP A 465 -9.06 11.80 -16.82
C ASP A 465 -8.23 12.24 -18.05
N LEU A 466 -6.99 11.75 -18.15
CA LEU A 466 -6.14 11.84 -19.34
C LEU A 466 -6.33 10.56 -20.15
N TYR A 467 -6.80 10.66 -21.39
CA TYR A 467 -7.18 9.50 -22.19
C TYR A 467 -6.67 9.57 -23.63
N SER A 468 -6.17 8.43 -24.12
CA SER A 468 -5.63 8.30 -25.49
C SER A 468 -6.61 7.72 -26.51
N ALA A 469 -7.80 7.26 -26.10
CA ALA A 469 -8.83 6.67 -26.97
C ALA A 469 -10.25 7.12 -26.59
N GLU A 470 -11.27 6.65 -27.30
CA GLU A 470 -12.65 7.15 -27.11
C GLU A 470 -13.17 6.96 -25.68
N VAL A 471 -13.97 7.93 -25.23
CA VAL A 471 -14.76 7.92 -24.00
C VAL A 471 -16.25 8.14 -24.35
N PRO A 472 -17.20 7.87 -23.43
CA PRO A 472 -18.61 8.18 -23.64
C PRO A 472 -18.86 9.63 -24.08
N GLY A 473 -19.77 9.83 -25.04
CA GLY A 473 -20.07 11.17 -25.53
C GLY A 473 -20.67 12.05 -24.42
N GLY A 474 -20.09 13.23 -24.22
CA GLY A 474 -20.54 14.19 -23.21
C GLY A 474 -20.05 13.92 -21.79
N SER A 475 -19.21 12.89 -21.58
CA SER A 475 -18.39 12.76 -20.38
C SER A 475 -17.06 13.53 -20.54
N GLU A 476 -16.22 13.53 -19.51
CA GLU A 476 -14.93 14.21 -19.50
C GLU A 476 -14.99 15.71 -19.83
N PRO A 477 -15.87 16.51 -19.19
CA PRO A 477 -15.92 17.96 -19.45
C PRO A 477 -14.60 18.69 -19.11
N HIS A 478 -13.82 18.16 -18.17
CA HIS A 478 -12.48 18.65 -17.79
C HIS A 478 -11.36 17.66 -18.13
N GLY A 479 -11.67 16.51 -18.73
CA GLY A 479 -10.67 15.52 -19.14
C GLY A 479 -9.81 15.97 -20.32
N LEU A 480 -8.66 15.32 -20.47
CA LEU A 480 -7.64 15.64 -21.46
C LEU A 480 -7.54 14.52 -22.50
N ALA A 481 -7.89 14.83 -23.76
CA ALA A 481 -7.81 13.89 -24.88
C ALA A 481 -6.42 13.88 -25.54
N GLU A 482 -5.39 13.49 -24.79
CA GLU A 482 -3.99 13.53 -25.22
C GLU A 482 -3.23 12.25 -24.84
N VAL A 483 -2.03 12.08 -25.40
CA VAL A 483 -1.10 11.02 -25.02
C VAL A 483 -0.10 11.61 -24.01
N PRO A 484 0.10 10.99 -22.82
CA PRO A 484 1.07 11.48 -21.85
C PRO A 484 2.50 11.42 -22.39
N ASP A 485 3.33 12.36 -21.96
CA ASP A 485 4.79 12.28 -22.09
C ASP A 485 5.42 12.00 -20.72
N TYR A 486 6.23 10.96 -20.65
CA TYR A 486 6.83 10.50 -19.40
C TYR A 486 8.29 10.93 -19.29
N VAL A 487 8.84 10.85 -18.08
CA VAL A 487 10.27 11.06 -17.86
C VAL A 487 11.14 10.03 -18.63
N PRO A 488 12.36 10.37 -19.05
CA PRO A 488 13.24 9.42 -19.74
C PRO A 488 13.55 8.18 -18.88
N GLY A 489 13.37 6.99 -19.45
CA GLY A 489 13.60 5.73 -18.73
C GLY A 489 12.44 5.31 -17.81
N ALA A 490 11.27 5.94 -17.97
CA ALA A 490 10.04 5.52 -17.34
C ALA A 490 9.65 4.07 -17.71
N GLY A 491 8.99 3.39 -16.78
CA GLY A 491 8.59 2.00 -16.86
C GLY A 491 8.93 1.22 -15.58
N TYR A 492 8.44 -0.01 -15.54
CA TYR A 492 8.67 -0.96 -14.46
C TYR A 492 10.06 -1.61 -14.54
N ARG A 493 10.65 -1.90 -13.38
CA ARG A 493 11.97 -2.49 -13.17
C ARG A 493 11.82 -3.77 -12.33
N PRO A 494 11.80 -4.97 -12.95
CA PRO A 494 11.51 -6.22 -12.26
C PRO A 494 12.54 -6.68 -11.21
N ASP A 495 13.79 -6.21 -11.34
CA ASP A 495 14.89 -6.54 -10.44
C ASP A 495 14.75 -5.88 -9.06
N SER A 496 14.13 -4.70 -9.02
CA SER A 496 13.87 -3.96 -7.79
C SER A 496 12.39 -3.88 -7.40
N SER A 497 11.49 -4.53 -8.16
CA SER A 497 10.03 -4.41 -7.99
C SER A 497 9.59 -2.94 -7.86
N SER A 498 10.13 -2.07 -8.72
CA SER A 498 9.89 -0.63 -8.68
C SER A 498 9.56 -0.10 -10.06
N GLY A 499 8.91 1.04 -10.18
CA GLY A 499 8.68 1.66 -11.49
C GLY A 499 8.66 3.18 -11.42
N ASP A 500 9.09 3.80 -12.52
CA ASP A 500 9.02 5.24 -12.70
C ASP A 500 7.97 5.54 -13.77
N PHE A 501 6.82 6.08 -13.36
CA PHE A 501 5.67 6.35 -14.22
C PHE A 501 5.31 7.84 -14.23
N GLN A 502 6.25 8.69 -13.80
CA GLN A 502 6.06 10.13 -13.72
C GLN A 502 5.80 10.72 -15.09
N LEU A 503 4.85 11.64 -15.11
CA LEU A 503 4.72 12.56 -16.23
C LEU A 503 5.95 13.48 -16.26
N ARG A 504 6.38 13.86 -17.45
CA ARG A 504 7.41 14.89 -17.59
C ARG A 504 6.79 16.24 -17.24
N GLU A 505 7.54 17.13 -16.59
CA GLU A 505 7.11 18.52 -16.37
C GLU A 505 6.58 19.15 -17.67
N GLY A 506 5.36 19.70 -17.62
CA GLY A 506 4.65 20.27 -18.76
C GLY A 506 4.03 19.26 -19.74
N SER A 507 4.03 17.96 -19.42
CA SER A 507 3.17 16.98 -20.09
C SER A 507 1.69 17.28 -19.80
N PRO A 508 0.76 16.91 -20.70
CA PRO A 508 -0.64 16.76 -20.31
C PRO A 508 -0.75 15.89 -19.06
N GLY A 509 -1.54 16.35 -18.09
CA GLY A 509 -1.74 15.66 -16.82
C GLY A 509 -0.81 16.09 -15.68
N HIS A 510 0.27 16.82 -15.95
CA HIS A 510 1.15 17.39 -14.92
C HIS A 510 0.48 18.61 -14.27
N ASP A 511 0.43 18.69 -12.94
CA ASP A 511 -0.25 19.74 -12.15
C ASP A 511 -1.71 20.01 -12.63
N ALA A 512 -2.43 18.96 -13.02
CA ALA A 512 -3.72 19.11 -13.70
C ALA A 512 -4.88 18.32 -13.05
N ALA A 513 -4.61 17.59 -11.96
CA ALA A 513 -5.62 16.79 -11.27
C ALA A 513 -6.55 17.65 -10.43
N GLU A 514 -7.79 17.18 -10.26
CA GLU A 514 -8.70 17.68 -9.24
C GLU A 514 -8.17 17.30 -7.84
N PRO A 515 -8.03 18.25 -6.90
CA PRO A 515 -7.75 17.91 -5.50
C PRO A 515 -8.93 17.18 -4.86
N LEU A 516 -8.80 15.87 -4.70
CA LEU A 516 -9.80 15.02 -4.06
C LEU A 516 -9.53 14.94 -2.56
N PRO A 517 -10.52 15.22 -1.68
CA PRO A 517 -10.41 14.93 -0.25
C PRO A 517 -9.91 13.50 -0.04
N ASP A 518 -8.97 13.29 0.89
CA ASP A 518 -8.30 12.02 1.26
C ASP A 518 -7.65 11.17 0.14
N PHE A 519 -7.83 11.51 -1.14
CA PHE A 519 -7.21 10.82 -2.27
C PHE A 519 -6.09 11.63 -2.96
N ALA A 520 -5.92 12.91 -2.58
CA ALA A 520 -4.92 13.81 -3.13
C ALA A 520 -4.15 14.59 -2.04
N ASP A 521 -3.98 14.02 -0.84
CA ASP A 521 -3.39 14.74 0.28
C ASP A 521 -1.86 14.95 0.21
N TYR A 522 -1.23 14.44 -0.84
CA TYR A 522 0.17 14.67 -1.19
C TYR A 522 0.27 15.00 -2.67
N PHE A 523 0.83 16.16 -2.97
CA PHE A 523 1.25 16.57 -4.30
C PHE A 523 2.36 17.62 -4.19
N LEU A 524 3.10 17.80 -5.28
CA LEU A 524 4.08 18.86 -5.46
C LEU A 524 3.51 19.86 -6.47
N GLY A 525 4.07 21.08 -6.51
CA GLY A 525 3.59 22.09 -7.45
C GLY A 525 2.24 22.69 -7.07
N ASP A 526 1.44 23.00 -8.09
CA ASP A 526 0.21 23.79 -7.97
C ASP A 526 -1.04 22.90 -7.78
N ALA A 527 -1.00 21.66 -8.26
CA ALA A 527 -2.07 20.68 -8.14
C ALA A 527 -1.50 19.25 -8.25
N PRO A 528 -2.23 18.20 -7.84
CA PRO A 528 -1.76 16.84 -8.04
C PRO A 528 -1.58 16.50 -9.52
N ASP A 529 -0.75 15.50 -9.79
CA ASP A 529 -0.65 14.91 -11.11
C ASP A 529 -1.76 13.90 -11.38
N LEU A 530 -2.13 13.78 -12.65
CA LEU A 530 -2.92 12.66 -13.14
C LEU A 530 -2.08 11.37 -13.07
N GLY A 531 -2.73 10.28 -12.69
CA GLY A 531 -2.13 8.96 -12.61
C GLY A 531 -1.54 8.66 -11.22
N ALA A 532 -0.84 7.53 -11.16
CA ALA A 532 -0.45 6.90 -9.90
C ALA A 532 0.75 7.56 -9.21
N GLN A 533 1.54 8.35 -9.93
CA GLN A 533 2.81 8.88 -9.44
C GLN A 533 2.92 10.38 -9.70
N GLU A 534 3.26 11.09 -8.62
CA GLU A 534 3.55 12.52 -8.62
C GLU A 534 4.93 12.81 -9.22
N THR A 535 5.04 13.84 -10.04
CA THR A 535 6.28 14.31 -10.67
C THR A 535 7.22 14.89 -9.61
N GLY A 536 8.51 14.56 -9.71
CA GLY A 536 9.54 14.93 -8.75
C GLY A 536 9.67 13.99 -7.54
N SER A 537 8.85 12.93 -7.47
CA SER A 537 8.96 11.91 -6.44
C SER A 537 9.90 10.76 -6.83
N ASP A 538 10.44 10.04 -5.84
CA ASP A 538 11.22 8.81 -6.07
C ASP A 538 10.36 7.76 -6.79
N PRO A 539 10.95 6.76 -7.50
CA PRO A 539 10.20 5.69 -8.14
C PRO A 539 9.23 4.95 -7.20
N LEU A 540 8.04 4.57 -7.69
CA LEU A 540 7.12 3.70 -6.96
C LEU A 540 7.79 2.35 -6.64
N VAL A 541 7.48 1.78 -5.47
CA VAL A 541 7.98 0.48 -5.03
C VAL A 541 6.79 -0.43 -4.71
N PHE A 542 6.86 -1.67 -5.18
CA PHE A 542 5.81 -2.69 -5.05
C PHE A 542 6.36 -3.98 -4.42
N GLY A 543 5.47 -4.86 -3.99
CA GLY A 543 5.84 -6.15 -3.41
C GLY A 543 6.57 -5.99 -2.08
N LEU A 544 7.56 -6.86 -1.83
CA LEU A 544 8.16 -7.04 -0.50
C LEU A 544 8.79 -5.78 0.09
N GLU A 545 9.25 -4.87 -0.77
CA GLU A 545 9.98 -3.66 -0.37
C GLU A 545 9.10 -2.41 -0.29
N ALA A 546 7.82 -2.54 -0.66
CA ALA A 546 6.84 -1.46 -0.60
C ALA A 546 6.47 -1.09 0.85
N GLY A 547 5.77 0.03 1.01
CA GLY A 547 5.07 0.30 2.27
C GLY A 547 5.94 0.83 3.41
N ARG A 548 6.98 1.60 3.09
CA ARG A 548 7.89 2.15 4.10
C ARG A 548 7.40 3.55 4.52
N PRO A 549 6.78 3.74 5.70
CA PRO A 549 6.48 5.08 6.18
C PRO A 549 7.77 5.85 6.45
N PRO A 550 7.73 7.20 6.45
CA PRO A 550 8.81 7.98 7.05
C PRO A 550 8.88 7.71 8.55
N VAL A 551 10.02 8.00 9.17
CA VAL A 551 10.24 7.95 10.61
C VAL A 551 10.91 9.24 11.02
N ILE A 552 10.23 10.06 11.81
CA ILE A 552 10.74 11.34 12.29
C ILE A 552 11.90 11.08 13.26
N THR A 553 12.99 11.82 13.07
CA THR A 553 14.24 11.71 13.81
C THR A 553 14.67 13.08 14.34
N GLY A 554 15.75 13.14 15.12
CA GLY A 554 16.32 14.40 15.62
C GLY A 554 15.71 14.92 16.92
N GLY A 555 14.45 14.60 17.23
CA GLY A 555 13.78 15.04 18.45
C GLY A 555 13.50 16.54 18.45
N ASP A 556 13.53 17.15 19.64
CA ASP A 556 13.25 18.58 19.83
C ASP A 556 14.21 19.47 19.01
N PRO A 557 13.70 20.49 18.28
CA PRO A 557 14.56 21.44 17.59
C PRO A 557 15.50 22.19 18.55
N PRO A 558 16.72 22.56 18.12
CA PRO A 558 17.61 23.40 18.89
C PRO A 558 16.94 24.72 19.31
N ALA A 559 17.35 25.25 20.47
CA ALA A 559 16.76 26.48 20.98
C ALA A 559 16.98 27.67 20.03
N ALA A 560 15.96 28.50 19.85
CA ALA A 560 16.09 29.82 19.21
C ALA A 560 16.42 30.91 20.24
N VAL A 561 16.86 32.07 19.76
CA VAL A 561 17.08 33.28 20.57
C VAL A 561 16.14 34.37 20.05
N VAL A 562 15.46 35.09 20.96
CA VAL A 562 14.56 36.19 20.57
C VAL A 562 15.31 37.25 19.77
N GLY A 563 14.73 37.68 18.65
CA GLY A 563 15.30 38.70 17.77
C GLY A 563 16.40 38.20 16.84
N GLU A 564 16.87 36.97 16.98
CA GLU A 564 17.82 36.35 16.06
C GLU A 564 17.10 35.51 15.00
N HIS A 565 17.68 35.48 13.80
CA HIS A 565 17.18 34.64 12.73
C HIS A 565 17.42 33.16 13.07
N TYR A 566 16.36 32.36 13.00
CA TYR A 566 16.38 30.92 13.21
C TYR A 566 16.13 30.19 11.89
N SER A 567 16.84 29.09 11.68
CA SER A 567 16.55 28.14 10.60
C SER A 567 17.00 26.75 11.02
N HIS A 568 16.07 25.81 11.03
CA HIS A 568 16.32 24.41 11.36
C HIS A 568 15.41 23.51 10.52
N ALA A 569 15.99 22.48 9.90
CA ALA A 569 15.22 21.49 9.15
C ALA A 569 14.89 20.31 10.05
N LEU A 570 13.62 19.92 10.10
CA LEU A 570 13.20 18.65 10.69
C LEU A 570 13.72 17.49 9.85
N GLU A 571 14.13 16.43 10.52
CA GLU A 571 14.74 15.26 9.87
C GLU A 571 13.84 14.04 10.00
N ALA A 572 13.74 13.26 8.94
CA ALA A 572 13.11 11.94 8.97
C ALA A 572 13.87 10.97 8.06
N THR A 573 13.74 9.69 8.35
CA THR A 573 14.36 8.60 7.59
C THR A 573 13.29 7.67 7.02
N GLY A 574 13.60 6.92 5.95
CA GLY A 574 12.61 6.09 5.27
C GLY A 574 11.60 6.92 4.47
N GLY A 575 10.59 6.25 3.90
CA GLY A 575 9.62 6.86 3.00
C GLY A 575 10.14 7.12 1.58
N ARG A 576 9.22 7.13 0.61
CA ARG A 576 9.47 7.60 -0.76
C ARG A 576 9.53 9.12 -0.78
N MET A 577 10.64 9.69 -1.24
CA MET A 577 10.87 11.14 -1.23
C MET A 577 10.08 11.86 -2.34
N PRO A 578 9.88 13.19 -2.21
CA PRO A 578 10.20 14.01 -1.03
C PRO A 578 9.18 13.86 0.11
N LEU A 579 9.56 14.28 1.32
CA LEU A 579 8.65 14.35 2.46
C LEU A 579 7.95 15.70 2.51
N ARG A 580 6.70 15.70 2.98
CA ARG A 580 5.91 16.91 3.25
C ARG A 580 5.53 16.97 4.73
N TRP A 581 5.79 18.10 5.35
CA TRP A 581 5.58 18.34 6.77
C TRP A 581 4.38 19.23 7.02
N THR A 582 3.59 18.88 8.03
CA THR A 582 2.38 19.62 8.40
C THR A 582 2.34 19.82 9.91
N LEU A 583 2.11 21.06 10.35
CA LEU A 583 1.79 21.36 11.75
C LEU A 583 0.35 20.93 12.04
N ILE A 584 0.15 20.02 12.99
CA ILE A 584 -1.16 19.40 13.26
C ILE A 584 -1.76 19.76 14.63
N ALA A 585 -0.95 20.28 15.55
CA ALA A 585 -1.38 20.71 16.88
C ALA A 585 -0.40 21.72 17.48
N GLY A 586 -0.87 22.51 18.43
CA GLY A 586 -0.05 23.52 19.11
C GLY A 586 0.34 24.68 18.20
N THR A 587 1.38 25.43 18.60
CA THR A 587 1.86 26.60 17.87
C THR A 587 3.39 26.69 17.95
N LEU A 588 4.04 27.01 16.83
CA LEU A 588 5.44 27.43 16.84
C LEU A 588 5.62 28.74 17.63
N PRO A 589 6.85 29.07 18.07
CA PRO A 589 7.13 30.38 18.63
C PRO A 589 6.69 31.51 17.68
N PRO A 590 6.07 32.60 18.18
CA PRO A 590 5.70 33.74 17.35
C PRO A 590 6.88 34.25 16.51
N GLY A 591 6.64 34.48 15.22
CA GLY A 591 7.65 34.88 14.24
C GLY A 591 8.41 33.73 13.57
N LEU A 592 8.11 32.47 13.90
CA LEU A 592 8.60 31.28 13.20
C LEU A 592 7.47 30.55 12.47
N GLU A 593 7.80 29.97 11.32
CA GLU A 593 6.88 29.20 10.47
C GLU A 593 7.51 27.86 10.04
N LEU A 594 6.68 26.83 9.84
CA LEU A 594 7.08 25.55 9.26
C LEU A 594 6.77 25.54 7.77
N ALA A 595 7.80 25.41 6.94
CA ALA A 595 7.66 25.21 5.51
C ALA A 595 7.30 23.73 5.18
N PRO A 596 6.61 23.45 4.06
CA PRO A 596 6.20 22.09 3.67
C PRO A 596 7.35 21.09 3.55
N GLU A 597 8.56 21.55 3.22
CA GLU A 597 9.78 20.72 3.16
C GLU A 597 10.38 20.40 4.54
N GLY A 598 9.81 20.92 5.62
CA GLY A 598 10.22 20.62 7.00
C GLY A 598 11.12 21.65 7.65
N THR A 599 11.43 22.77 6.98
CA THR A 599 12.26 23.84 7.56
C THR A 599 11.42 24.75 8.45
N ILE A 600 11.78 24.84 9.73
CA ILE A 600 11.31 25.88 10.65
C ILE A 600 12.22 27.10 10.49
N SER A 601 11.67 28.25 10.15
CA SER A 601 12.48 29.47 9.96
C SER A 601 11.74 30.75 10.32
N GLY A 602 12.50 31.83 10.56
CA GLY A 602 11.97 33.14 10.89
C GLY A 602 12.79 33.85 11.96
N THR A 603 12.16 34.74 12.73
CA THR A 603 12.78 35.43 13.87
C THR A 603 11.85 35.32 15.07
N ALA A 604 12.29 34.62 16.12
CA ALA A 604 11.45 34.40 17.28
C ALA A 604 11.19 35.71 18.05
N GLU A 605 9.94 35.96 18.44
CA GLU A 605 9.54 37.21 19.10
C GLU A 605 9.35 37.06 20.61
N GLN A 606 9.22 35.83 21.12
CA GLN A 606 8.85 35.57 22.50
C GLN A 606 9.65 34.43 23.15
N VAL A 607 10.23 34.71 24.31
CA VAL A 607 10.90 33.71 25.18
C VAL A 607 9.87 32.74 25.74
N GLY A 608 10.18 31.44 25.72
CA GLY A 608 9.30 30.41 26.27
C GLY A 608 9.64 29.01 25.80
N VAL A 609 8.83 28.04 26.22
CA VAL A 609 8.80 26.69 25.65
C VAL A 609 7.48 26.56 24.90
N PHE A 610 7.55 26.14 23.65
CA PHE A 610 6.41 26.01 22.75
C PHE A 610 6.30 24.55 22.30
N SER A 611 5.22 23.90 22.69
CA SER A 611 4.91 22.52 22.30
C SER A 611 4.06 22.49 21.03
N PHE A 612 4.41 21.63 20.10
CA PHE A 612 3.69 21.47 18.84
C PHE A 612 3.83 20.05 18.30
N SER A 613 2.90 19.65 17.44
CA SER A 613 2.90 18.33 16.81
C SER A 613 3.02 18.47 15.30
N VAL A 614 3.74 17.56 14.66
CA VAL A 614 3.91 17.52 13.21
C VAL A 614 3.62 16.15 12.63
N TYR A 615 3.15 16.14 11.38
CA TYR A 615 3.24 14.99 10.51
C TYR A 615 4.41 15.13 9.54
N ALA A 616 5.07 14.01 9.25
CA ALA A 616 5.86 13.83 8.05
C ALA A 616 5.12 12.84 7.13
N ARG A 617 4.79 13.27 5.92
CA ARG A 617 4.11 12.46 4.89
C ARG A 617 5.06 12.17 3.73
N ASN A 618 5.15 10.91 3.31
CA ASN A 618 5.92 10.54 2.12
C ASN A 618 5.05 10.60 0.84
N ALA A 619 5.66 10.36 -0.32
CA ALA A 619 4.95 10.40 -1.60
C ALA A 619 3.92 9.27 -1.80
N ASP A 620 3.91 8.26 -0.92
CA ASP A 620 2.90 7.19 -0.88
C ASP A 620 1.75 7.51 0.09
N SER A 621 1.69 8.75 0.59
CA SER A 621 0.75 9.22 1.61
C SER A 621 0.86 8.52 2.98
N LEU A 622 1.93 7.75 3.21
CA LEU A 622 2.23 7.17 4.52
C LEU A 622 2.78 8.25 5.45
N LEU A 623 2.45 8.12 6.74
CA LEU A 623 2.63 9.16 7.74
C LEU A 623 3.39 8.65 8.97
N ASP A 624 4.18 9.55 9.55
CA ASP A 624 4.62 9.49 10.95
C ASP A 624 4.31 10.79 11.67
N ARG A 625 4.21 10.72 13.00
CA ARG A 625 3.88 11.84 13.89
C ARG A 625 4.93 12.01 14.96
N ALA A 626 5.29 13.26 15.23
CA ALA A 626 6.08 13.64 16.40
C ALA A 626 5.40 14.77 17.17
N ASP A 627 5.46 14.69 18.51
CA ASP A 627 5.19 15.80 19.41
C ASP A 627 6.55 16.36 19.86
N LEU A 628 6.77 17.66 19.68
CA LEU A 628 8.06 18.33 19.84
C LEU A 628 7.93 19.56 20.73
N ASP A 629 9.00 19.87 21.46
CA ASP A 629 9.14 21.10 22.24
C ASP A 629 10.26 21.98 21.66
N MET A 630 9.98 23.27 21.47
CA MET A 630 10.99 24.25 21.07
C MET A 630 11.18 25.31 22.15
N THR A 631 12.43 25.47 22.61
CA THR A 631 12.79 26.52 23.58
C THR A 631 13.24 27.78 22.84
N VAL A 632 12.74 28.94 23.27
CA VAL A 632 13.24 30.25 22.87
C VAL A 632 13.86 30.95 24.07
N LEU A 633 15.14 31.30 23.94
CA LEU A 633 15.96 31.96 24.95
C LEU A 633 15.91 33.50 24.79
N PRO A 634 16.14 34.27 25.88
CA PRO A 634 16.29 35.71 25.76
C PRO A 634 17.51 36.08 24.90
N ALA A 635 17.44 37.23 24.23
CA ALA A 635 18.62 37.84 23.61
C ALA A 635 19.75 37.97 24.67
N GLY A 636 20.98 37.67 24.27
CA GLY A 636 22.15 37.86 25.14
C GLY A 636 22.24 39.32 25.61
N PRO A 637 22.92 39.62 26.73
CA PRO A 637 23.18 41.00 27.10
C PRO A 637 23.89 41.68 25.92
N GLU A 638 23.33 42.78 25.42
CA GLU A 638 24.04 43.63 24.48
C GLU A 638 25.40 43.96 25.12
N GLU A 639 26.51 43.65 24.45
CA GLU A 639 27.78 44.29 24.79
C GLU A 639 27.57 45.78 24.51
N ASP A 640 27.18 46.51 25.55
CA ASP A 640 27.21 47.96 25.58
C ASP A 640 28.66 48.34 25.27
N GLY A 641 28.88 48.74 24.02
CA GLY A 641 30.14 49.28 23.55
C GLY A 641 30.41 50.52 24.37
N GLY A 642 31.08 50.33 25.50
CA GLY A 642 31.40 51.38 26.45
C GLY A 642 32.02 52.53 25.71
N ALA A 643 31.32 53.66 25.70
CA ALA A 643 31.91 54.94 25.37
C ALA A 643 33.08 55.15 26.32
N VAL A 644 34.30 55.08 25.79
CA VAL A 644 35.50 55.48 26.52
C VAL A 644 35.44 57.01 26.58
N ASP A 645 34.97 57.54 27.71
CA ASP A 645 35.13 58.95 28.05
C ASP A 645 36.64 59.21 28.25
N ASP A 646 37.26 59.81 27.23
CA ASP A 646 38.60 60.38 27.28
C ASP A 646 38.58 61.69 28.08
N ASP A 647 38.64 61.58 29.40
CA ASP A 647 39.00 62.70 30.28
C ASP A 647 40.45 62.53 30.76
N GLY A 648 41.38 62.85 29.86
CA GLY A 648 42.81 63.01 30.14
C GLY A 648 43.10 64.19 31.08
N GLY A 649 43.02 63.94 32.39
CA GLY A 649 43.51 64.81 33.44
C GLY A 649 45.01 64.63 33.68
N ALA A 650 45.77 65.70 33.46
CA ALA A 650 47.21 65.81 33.65
C ALA A 650 47.68 65.53 35.09
N VAL A 651 48.83 64.87 35.23
CA VAL A 651 49.72 65.02 36.39
C VAL A 651 51.19 64.82 35.98
N ASP A 652 51.87 65.95 35.90
CA ASP A 652 53.16 66.31 36.50
C ASP A 652 54.29 65.27 36.53
N ASP A 653 55.30 65.62 35.73
CA ASP A 653 56.71 65.23 35.76
C ASP A 653 57.39 65.76 37.04
N ASP A 654 58.07 64.90 37.77
CA ASP A 654 59.26 65.26 38.55
C ASP A 654 60.11 64.02 38.80
N GLY A 655 61.35 64.08 38.30
CA GLY A 655 62.28 62.97 38.19
C GLY A 655 63.06 62.60 39.45
N GLY A 656 63.92 61.58 39.28
CA GLY A 656 64.88 61.17 40.31
C GLY A 656 65.60 59.85 40.02
N VAL A 657 66.71 59.96 39.29
CA VAL A 657 67.87 59.03 39.17
C VAL A 657 68.29 58.55 40.59
N VAL A 658 68.81 57.35 40.90
CA VAL A 658 70.05 56.68 40.44
C VAL A 658 70.17 55.24 41.01
N ASP A 659 70.74 54.35 40.20
CA ASP A 659 71.68 53.23 40.45
C ASP A 659 71.44 52.13 41.52
N GLY A 660 71.73 50.88 41.11
CA GLY A 660 72.32 49.88 42.00
C GLY A 660 72.12 48.43 41.59
N ASP A 661 73.11 47.91 40.86
CA ASP A 661 73.38 46.53 40.43
C ASP A 661 72.98 45.36 41.35
N GLY A 662 72.72 44.19 40.72
CA GLY A 662 72.68 42.88 41.37
C GLY A 662 72.32 41.75 40.39
N ASP A 663 73.34 41.26 39.69
CA ASP A 663 73.50 39.89 39.19
C ASP A 663 72.85 38.83 40.11
N GLY A 664 72.19 37.76 39.68
CA GLY A 664 72.24 36.96 38.47
C GLY A 664 72.18 35.50 38.96
N GLU A 665 71.22 34.68 38.52
CA GLU A 665 71.35 33.22 38.41
C GLU A 665 70.09 32.57 37.76
N LEU A 666 70.35 31.87 36.64
CA LEU A 666 69.79 30.58 36.20
C LEU A 666 68.37 30.50 35.58
N GLU A 667 68.36 30.50 34.24
CA GLU A 667 67.77 29.50 33.28
C GLU A 667 66.83 28.41 33.85
N ASP A 668 65.79 27.90 33.18
CA ASP A 668 65.12 28.08 31.88
C ASP A 668 63.85 27.17 31.95
N GLY A 669 62.82 27.48 31.16
CA GLY A 669 61.86 26.48 30.67
C GLY A 669 60.66 26.07 31.53
N GLY A 670 59.50 26.67 31.22
CA GLY A 670 58.37 25.93 30.63
C GLY A 670 57.55 24.94 31.47
N ASP A 671 56.36 25.42 31.81
CA ASP A 671 55.04 24.80 31.56
C ASP A 671 54.45 23.74 32.52
N GLU A 672 53.14 23.89 32.64
CA GLU A 672 52.26 23.46 33.71
C GLU A 672 51.82 21.99 33.61
N SER A 673 51.61 21.42 34.80
CA SER A 673 51.00 20.13 35.07
C SER A 673 49.48 20.26 35.26
N GLY A 674 48.71 19.28 34.77
CA GLY A 674 47.36 19.04 35.32
C GLY A 674 46.41 18.23 34.43
N ASP A 675 46.63 16.92 34.35
CA ASP A 675 45.71 15.92 33.78
C ASP A 675 44.33 15.88 34.48
N VAL A 676 43.25 15.53 33.76
CA VAL A 676 42.44 14.28 33.94
C VAL A 676 41.46 14.07 32.76
N GLU A 677 41.64 12.91 32.10
CA GLU A 677 40.77 12.03 31.28
C GLU A 677 39.61 12.50 30.37
N GLY A 678 39.70 12.06 29.09
CA GLY A 678 38.60 11.85 28.14
C GLY A 678 39.10 11.32 26.78
N MET A 679 38.62 10.16 26.32
CA MET A 679 38.99 9.48 25.04
C MET A 679 38.33 10.14 23.77
N PRO A 680 38.44 9.58 22.53
CA PRO A 680 39.58 9.68 21.62
C PRO A 680 39.24 10.22 20.20
N GLY A 681 40.23 10.79 19.53
CA GLY A 681 40.36 10.98 18.07
C GLY A 681 41.87 11.06 17.77
N THR A 682 42.45 10.72 16.63
CA THR A 682 41.96 10.59 15.26
C THR A 682 43.09 9.96 14.40
N VAL A 683 42.72 9.36 13.24
CA VAL A 683 43.51 9.15 12.00
C VAL A 683 44.79 8.28 12.02
N SER A 684 44.78 7.21 11.22
CA SER A 684 45.89 6.83 10.31
C SER A 684 45.45 5.78 9.29
N LYS A 685 45.61 6.07 7.99
CA LYS A 685 46.61 5.46 7.09
C LYS A 685 46.60 3.93 7.09
N VAL A 686 46.06 3.34 6.03
CA VAL A 686 46.30 1.94 5.67
C VAL A 686 47.44 1.87 4.65
N VAL A 687 48.55 1.29 5.10
CA VAL A 687 49.66 0.79 4.27
C VAL A 687 49.35 -0.69 3.95
N GLY A 688 49.54 -1.07 2.70
CA GLY A 688 49.47 -2.46 2.26
C GLY A 688 50.77 -3.24 2.46
N CYS A 689 50.65 -4.57 2.46
CA CYS A 689 51.66 -5.58 2.06
C CYS A 689 50.95 -6.96 2.12
N GLY A 690 51.03 -7.92 1.21
CA GLY A 690 51.80 -8.10 -0.02
C GLY A 690 51.93 -9.60 -0.35
N CYS A 691 51.82 -9.95 -1.64
CA CYS A 691 52.42 -11.09 -2.39
C CYS A 691 51.93 -12.53 -2.09
N ALA A 692 51.82 -13.49 -3.03
CA ALA A 692 52.40 -13.73 -4.37
C ALA A 692 51.44 -14.63 -5.21
N GLY A 693 51.51 -14.81 -6.54
CA GLY A 693 52.39 -14.35 -7.60
C GLY A 693 52.01 -15.00 -8.96
N ALA A 694 52.36 -14.31 -10.05
CA ALA A 694 52.67 -14.74 -11.44
C ALA A 694 51.86 -15.87 -12.13
N GLY A 695 51.43 -15.76 -13.40
CA GLY A 695 51.70 -14.78 -14.43
C GLY A 695 51.26 -15.27 -15.82
N GLY A 696 51.19 -14.37 -16.79
CA GLY A 696 51.36 -14.73 -18.20
C GLY A 696 50.69 -13.80 -19.20
N ARG A 697 51.51 -13.12 -20.00
CA ARG A 697 51.14 -12.16 -21.06
C ARG A 697 50.80 -12.86 -22.38
N GLY A 698 50.06 -12.13 -23.22
CA GLY A 698 50.10 -12.18 -24.70
C GLY A 698 48.90 -12.93 -25.31
N GLY A 699 48.26 -12.49 -26.37
CA GLY A 699 48.52 -11.42 -27.34
C GLY A 699 47.42 -11.47 -28.42
N LEU A 700 47.48 -10.47 -29.30
CA LEU A 700 46.51 -10.06 -30.32
C LEU A 700 46.07 -11.11 -31.38
N ALA A 701 44.90 -10.78 -31.96
CA ALA A 701 44.49 -10.89 -33.37
C ALA A 701 43.73 -12.14 -33.87
N GLY A 702 42.63 -11.87 -34.61
CA GLY A 702 42.19 -12.69 -35.75
C GLY A 702 40.71 -13.07 -35.81
N TRP A 703 39.90 -12.30 -36.54
CA TRP A 703 38.71 -12.80 -37.28
C TRP A 703 39.19 -13.70 -38.45
N PRO A 704 38.43 -14.72 -38.95
CA PRO A 704 37.12 -14.51 -39.61
C PRO A 704 36.09 -15.67 -39.53
N SER A 705 34.96 -15.42 -40.18
CA SER A 705 33.73 -16.19 -40.44
C SER A 705 33.87 -17.58 -41.09
N TRP A 706 32.85 -18.44 -40.91
CA TRP A 706 31.93 -19.04 -41.91
C TRP A 706 31.35 -20.43 -41.51
N LEU A 707 30.06 -20.62 -41.88
CA LEU A 707 29.35 -21.85 -42.33
C LEU A 707 28.53 -22.75 -41.36
N LEU A 708 27.24 -22.81 -41.71
CA LEU A 708 26.16 -23.77 -41.42
C LEU A 708 26.56 -25.27 -41.55
N PRO A 709 25.71 -26.18 -41.02
CA PRO A 709 24.80 -26.87 -41.94
C PRO A 709 23.34 -27.01 -41.45
N LEU A 710 22.44 -26.93 -42.45
CA LEU A 710 21.08 -27.46 -42.52
C LEU A 710 20.98 -28.92 -42.05
N VAL A 711 19.92 -29.25 -41.29
CA VAL A 711 19.26 -30.57 -41.37
C VAL A 711 17.74 -30.34 -41.43
N MET A 712 17.12 -31.00 -42.39
CA MET A 712 15.71 -30.87 -42.78
C MET A 712 15.03 -32.25 -42.67
N PHE A 713 13.71 -32.22 -42.36
CA PHE A 713 12.70 -33.30 -42.37
C PHE A 713 12.75 -34.35 -41.23
N LYS A 714 11.63 -34.69 -40.57
CA LYS A 714 10.40 -35.19 -41.20
C LYS A 714 9.18 -35.14 -40.25
N ARG A 715 8.08 -34.51 -40.71
CA ARG A 715 6.72 -34.70 -40.18
C ARG A 715 6.30 -36.17 -40.32
N ARG A 716 5.62 -36.72 -39.31
CA ARG A 716 4.71 -37.87 -39.44
C ARG A 716 3.32 -37.48 -38.96
N ARG A 717 2.37 -37.48 -39.89
CA ARG A 717 0.94 -37.70 -39.62
C ARG A 717 0.70 -39.21 -39.46
N SER A 718 -0.16 -39.61 -38.54
CA SER A 718 -0.84 -40.90 -38.58
C SER A 718 -2.31 -40.70 -38.26
N SER A 719 -3.16 -41.06 -39.22
CA SER A 719 -4.60 -41.17 -39.11
C SER A 719 -5.02 -42.45 -39.84
N SER A 720 -5.71 -43.37 -39.14
CA SER A 720 -6.62 -44.40 -39.67
C SER A 720 -7.31 -45.05 -38.45
N CYS A 721 -8.60 -44.78 -38.20
CA CYS A 721 -9.80 -45.48 -38.69
C CYS A 721 -10.16 -46.79 -37.93
N SER A 722 -11.28 -46.70 -37.22
CA SER A 722 -12.38 -47.68 -37.03
C SER A 722 -12.07 -49.13 -36.65
N GLY A 723 -12.58 -49.50 -35.47
CA GLY A 723 -13.00 -50.84 -35.04
C GLY A 723 -14.03 -50.67 -33.94
#